data_AF-A0A2V8D3F5-F1
#
_entry.id   AF-A0A2V8D3F5-F1
#
_cell.length_a   1.000
_cell.length_b   1.000
_cell.length_c   1.000
_cell.angle_alpha   90.00
_cell.angle_beta   90.00
_cell.angle_gamma   90.00
#
_symmetry.space_group_name_H-M   'P 1'
#
loop_
_entity.id
_entity.type
_entity.pdbx_description
1 polymer ?
#
loop_
_entity_poly.entity_id
_entity_poly.type
_entity_poly.pdbx_seq_one_letter_code
_entity_poly.pdbx_strand_id
1 'polypeptide(L)'
;MKRNHLVLIKRLLAYGLAANLAAQPAFAQVTISQLPLASAGGNNIVPNLLFTLDNSGSMAWQFVPDYVDPGTVFAVTGNNSSPNNPCMTPSTGNNSSTGNSICVEGDPPYSAGGEFAMNGVGYDPNFTYLAGIDSNGQPHINPPSGTLTPTTTPKDAYTASSGTIDVTSQIPDRKYCNSNGVCKRNGQDDASGNLVSGTDDLGRTMSAGQFPYRTHASNSSLAIFGLPEMMSIGSFSRSGSTITVTTVEAHGLATNDHIYVTGTGSGSFDNNNATITFISANQFSYTGGSSDSSPRNGFYRKQVVLTSATGFNRPASNANVTVTSTAHGLQTNDKISAFTNNSRLTPGVEVTITKVDNDSFTYPYNGGGNNLQTGSGSWVRTGLYNVASTVNGPALAYRIFPVEYCADPNLTDCVEVIPPAAPPADHPFPAHVRFCRTQEEALAHGAVTFIATTPQTNRCQLKYLNVTGLQTYQFPRYGWFIRDTIKSTVTSYSGRPLRVDCAAAPVCSYTEEIQNYAKWYAYYRTRMQMMKTSVGISFRGFISNPTGTPPKPDNLRVGFITILAASSGSVDPTQYLRIDNFNTTQANNFYTKFYQQPPRLFTPLREALSRAGWIFAGKLGTGLTAGIPAADDPIQSSCQKNYSLLTTDGFWNSNAGQDIAGTAMGNWDNIDNNLYTPAGVNPAYTDPVSSRTTGTYDGNVLPGTVAGASPGGSGTLADVALYYYMTDLRGGVDRNNKPTGPATSPNTTPTANGDVSANNVPSKAGNKDFAQHQHMVTFTLGLADGLMLYDPNYETASGDFANIKNGVANACFWAAGVCNWPSPQQDKQSALDDLWHAAVNGRGTYFLALNPRTLSNALQNALSNIAGRNASAAAAATSSPNITPKDNFAFSTTYQTNTWSGIVKAQRLDATTGAVLTDSQGKPIVLWEADKQLLTQVSASGDSRNIWMLDTTAPTKLKTFQFASMTLAEQAFFKGKGPTMAQYPLLSFGQKFTVDQGPALIGFLRGQTGNEAVLFTSRQTTDCCTPSTTPWMPTGTR
;
A
#
# COMPACT_ATOMS: atom_id res chain seq x y z
N MET A 1 -19.18 -92.63 36.34
CA MET A 1 -18.10 -92.03 35.53
C MET A 1 -18.62 -91.16 34.38
N LYS A 2 -19.51 -90.17 34.64
CA LYS A 2 -20.07 -89.28 33.59
C LYS A 2 -20.13 -87.80 33.97
N ARG A 3 -19.50 -87.38 35.08
CA ARG A 3 -19.49 -85.97 35.55
C ARG A 3 -18.13 -85.25 35.42
N ASN A 4 -17.03 -85.98 35.13
CA ASN A 4 -15.68 -85.40 35.00
C ASN A 4 -15.28 -85.04 33.56
N HIS A 5 -15.99 -85.53 32.53
CA HIS A 5 -15.68 -85.18 31.13
C HIS A 5 -16.24 -83.83 30.69
N LEU A 6 -17.34 -83.35 31.29
CA LEU A 6 -17.96 -82.07 30.91
C LEU A 6 -17.15 -80.84 31.38
N VAL A 7 -16.44 -80.95 32.50
CA VAL A 7 -15.59 -79.88 33.05
C VAL A 7 -14.28 -79.77 32.27
N LEU A 8 -13.73 -80.91 31.79
CA LEU A 8 -12.54 -80.95 30.97
C LEU A 8 -12.80 -80.38 29.55
N ILE A 9 -13.96 -80.69 28.96
CA ILE A 9 -14.36 -80.17 27.63
C ILE A 9 -14.63 -78.66 27.68
N LYS A 10 -15.26 -78.14 28.75
CA LYS A 10 -15.46 -76.69 28.91
C LYS A 10 -14.14 -75.92 29.13
N ARG A 11 -13.16 -76.52 29.81
CA ARG A 11 -11.82 -75.92 29.98
C ARG A 11 -11.02 -75.95 28.68
N LEU A 12 -11.06 -77.05 27.92
CA LEU A 12 -10.39 -77.15 26.61
C LEU A 12 -11.00 -76.21 25.55
N LEU A 13 -12.33 -76.00 25.55
CA LEU A 13 -12.96 -74.99 24.69
C LEU A 13 -12.60 -73.56 25.12
N ALA A 14 -12.51 -73.27 26.42
CA ALA A 14 -12.11 -71.95 26.93
C ALA A 14 -10.65 -71.62 26.63
N TYR A 15 -9.74 -72.60 26.72
CA TYR A 15 -8.32 -72.41 26.34
C TYR A 15 -8.13 -72.35 24.82
N GLY A 16 -8.94 -73.08 24.03
CA GLY A 16 -8.93 -73.02 22.57
C GLY A 16 -9.47 -71.69 22.01
N LEU A 17 -10.49 -71.10 22.65
CA LEU A 17 -10.97 -69.75 22.30
C LEU A 17 -9.99 -68.66 22.74
N ALA A 18 -9.38 -68.79 23.93
CA ALA A 18 -8.37 -67.83 24.41
C ALA A 18 -7.07 -67.86 23.59
N ALA A 19 -6.64 -69.02 23.09
CA ALA A 19 -5.45 -69.14 22.24
C ALA A 19 -5.65 -68.56 20.83
N ASN A 20 -6.87 -68.59 20.28
CA ASN A 20 -7.18 -67.98 18.98
C ASN A 20 -7.43 -66.46 19.06
N LEU A 21 -7.69 -65.90 20.24
CA LEU A 21 -7.69 -64.43 20.44
C LEU A 21 -6.29 -63.86 20.72
N ALA A 22 -5.31 -64.68 21.10
CA ALA A 22 -3.93 -64.25 21.38
C ALA A 22 -2.96 -64.40 20.18
N ALA A 23 -3.41 -65.00 19.07
CA ALA A 23 -2.63 -65.20 17.86
C ALA A 23 -3.26 -64.46 16.65
N GLN A 24 -3.54 -63.18 16.81
CA GLN A 24 -3.50 -62.30 15.65
C GLN A 24 -2.01 -62.03 15.38
N PRO A 25 -1.52 -62.07 14.13
CA PRO A 25 -0.32 -61.30 13.84
C PRO A 25 -0.65 -59.89 14.29
N ALA A 26 0.04 -59.41 15.32
CA ALA A 26 0.24 -57.99 15.45
C ALA A 26 1.01 -57.60 14.18
N PHE A 27 0.28 -57.39 13.08
CA PHE A 27 0.60 -56.26 12.25
C PHE A 27 0.56 -55.13 13.25
N ALA A 28 1.75 -54.75 13.73
CA ALA A 28 1.95 -53.40 14.18
C ALA A 28 1.38 -52.59 13.03
N GLN A 29 0.15 -52.11 13.21
CA GLN A 29 -0.40 -51.09 12.37
C GLN A 29 0.66 -50.01 12.51
N VAL A 30 1.50 -49.88 11.49
CA VAL A 30 2.35 -48.72 11.36
C VAL A 30 1.32 -47.63 11.15
N THR A 31 0.85 -47.07 12.26
CA THR A 31 0.11 -45.84 12.25
C THR A 31 1.14 -44.85 11.73
N ILE A 32 1.17 -44.67 10.42
CA ILE A 32 1.92 -43.59 9.80
C ILE A 32 1.39 -42.35 10.49
N SER A 33 2.27 -41.73 11.28
CA SER A 33 1.97 -40.52 12.02
C SER A 33 1.31 -39.54 11.06
N GLN A 34 0.06 -39.16 11.36
CA GLN A 34 -0.64 -38.10 10.64
C GLN A 34 -0.04 -36.72 10.94
N LEU A 35 0.91 -36.67 11.88
CA LEU A 35 1.77 -35.53 12.15
C LEU A 35 3.09 -35.73 11.38
N PRO A 36 3.57 -34.75 10.61
CA PRO A 36 4.91 -34.78 10.04
C PRO A 36 5.93 -35.12 11.14
N LEU A 37 6.96 -35.88 10.78
CA LEU A 37 8.05 -36.29 11.67
C LEU A 37 8.74 -35.11 12.39
N ALA A 38 8.47 -33.88 11.95
CA ALA A 38 8.86 -32.61 12.57
C ALA A 38 8.29 -32.37 13.98
N SER A 39 7.25 -33.09 14.42
CA SER A 39 6.56 -32.80 15.70
C SER A 39 6.78 -33.84 16.79
N ALA A 40 7.51 -34.93 16.50
CA ALA A 40 7.75 -36.01 17.46
C ALA A 40 9.17 -35.90 18.05
N GLY A 41 9.38 -34.94 18.95
CA GLY A 41 10.48 -35.02 19.94
C GLY A 41 11.79 -34.25 19.67
N GLY A 42 11.82 -33.22 18.82
CA GLY A 42 12.98 -32.32 18.69
C GLY A 42 12.61 -30.86 19.00
N ASN A 43 13.46 -30.13 19.73
CA ASN A 43 13.29 -28.69 19.99
C ASN A 43 13.27 -27.91 18.65
N ASN A 44 12.08 -27.62 18.13
CA ASN A 44 11.92 -26.78 16.94
C ASN A 44 12.25 -25.33 17.36
N ILE A 45 13.39 -24.79 16.92
CA ILE A 45 13.82 -23.44 17.29
C ILE A 45 13.00 -22.44 16.46
N VAL A 46 12.02 -21.82 17.13
CA VAL A 46 11.03 -20.92 16.51
C VAL A 46 11.65 -19.52 16.32
N PRO A 47 11.45 -18.84 15.18
CA PRO A 47 11.98 -17.49 14.97
C PRO A 47 11.35 -16.44 15.91
N ASN A 48 12.11 -15.39 16.18
CA ASN A 48 11.68 -14.21 16.94
C ASN A 48 11.19 -13.11 16.00
N LEU A 49 10.05 -12.52 16.30
CA LEU A 49 9.52 -11.31 15.67
C LEU A 49 9.27 -10.24 16.73
N LEU A 50 9.94 -9.10 16.60
CA LEU A 50 9.59 -7.89 17.33
C LEU A 50 8.75 -6.99 16.44
N PHE A 51 7.48 -6.82 16.79
CA PHE A 51 6.59 -5.87 16.11
C PHE A 51 6.78 -4.47 16.72
N THR A 52 7.25 -3.52 15.92
CA THR A 52 7.40 -2.12 16.33
C THR A 52 6.26 -1.29 15.75
N LEU A 53 5.39 -0.79 16.64
CA LEU A 53 4.27 0.07 16.30
C LEU A 53 4.69 1.53 16.29
N ASP A 54 4.41 2.22 15.18
CA ASP A 54 4.34 3.66 15.17
C ASP A 54 3.11 4.15 15.92
N ASN A 55 3.38 4.92 16.96
CA ASN A 55 2.37 5.61 17.74
C ASN A 55 2.66 7.11 17.79
N SER A 56 3.23 7.67 16.72
CA SER A 56 3.41 9.10 16.50
C SER A 56 2.08 9.84 16.31
N GLY A 57 2.12 11.17 16.19
CA GLY A 57 0.94 12.03 16.30
C GLY A 57 0.12 11.97 15.03
N SER A 58 0.81 11.76 13.91
CA SER A 58 0.23 11.55 12.58
C SER A 58 -0.60 10.29 12.49
N MET A 59 -0.37 9.30 13.37
CA MET A 59 -1.23 8.12 13.44
C MET A 59 -2.69 8.43 13.87
N ALA A 60 -2.95 9.62 14.44
CA ALA A 60 -4.30 10.09 14.75
C ALA A 60 -5.05 10.67 13.54
N TRP A 61 -4.36 10.90 12.41
CA TRP A 61 -4.94 11.56 11.26
C TRP A 61 -5.94 10.66 10.53
N GLN A 62 -6.95 11.32 9.95
CA GLN A 62 -8.04 10.70 9.17
C GLN A 62 -7.76 10.74 7.67
N PHE A 63 -6.49 10.90 7.30
CA PHE A 63 -6.06 10.92 5.91
C PHE A 63 -4.73 10.21 5.70
N VAL A 64 -4.55 9.65 4.51
CA VAL A 64 -3.28 9.12 4.01
C VAL A 64 -3.29 9.19 2.48
N PRO A 65 -2.21 9.64 1.82
CA PRO A 65 -0.96 10.19 2.37
C PRO A 65 -1.08 11.63 2.92
N ASP A 66 0.03 12.18 3.42
CA ASP A 66 0.09 13.50 4.07
C ASP A 66 -0.35 14.67 3.19
N TYR A 67 -0.16 14.56 1.87
CA TYR A 67 -0.54 15.62 0.92
C TYR A 67 -2.05 15.84 0.79
N VAL A 68 -2.90 14.99 1.39
CA VAL A 68 -4.35 15.23 1.46
C VAL A 68 -4.65 16.46 2.31
N ASP A 69 -3.87 16.71 3.37
CA ASP A 69 -3.98 17.88 4.24
C ASP A 69 -2.58 18.44 4.55
N PRO A 70 -2.02 19.28 3.66
CA PRO A 70 -0.69 19.86 3.86
C PRO A 70 -0.66 20.91 4.99
N GLY A 71 -1.82 21.33 5.52
CA GLY A 71 -1.90 22.32 6.59
C GLY A 71 -1.72 21.74 7.99
N THR A 72 -1.99 20.45 8.18
CA THR A 72 -1.61 19.72 9.41
C THR A 72 -0.10 19.49 9.50
N VAL A 73 0.61 19.38 8.37
CA VAL A 73 2.09 19.35 8.30
C VAL A 73 2.69 20.70 8.75
N PHE A 74 2.03 21.82 8.43
CA PHE A 74 2.43 23.17 8.87
C PHE A 74 2.39 23.35 10.40
N ALA A 75 1.37 22.78 11.07
CA ALA A 75 1.25 22.85 12.53
C ALA A 75 2.33 22.06 13.28
N VAL A 76 2.98 21.09 12.62
CA VAL A 76 4.01 20.22 13.20
C VAL A 76 5.43 20.66 12.80
N THR A 77 5.62 21.22 11.60
CA THR A 77 6.97 21.50 11.04
C THR A 77 7.41 22.97 11.09
N GLY A 78 6.50 23.91 11.42
CA GLY A 78 6.85 25.32 11.65
C GLY A 78 7.40 26.10 10.44
N ASN A 79 7.32 25.56 9.22
CA ASN A 79 7.89 26.19 8.03
C ASN A 79 6.79 26.82 7.14
N ASN A 80 6.89 28.13 6.91
CA ASN A 80 5.89 28.97 6.24
C ASN A 80 5.98 28.92 4.69
N SER A 81 6.40 27.80 4.12
CA SER A 81 6.63 27.67 2.67
C SER A 81 5.59 26.83 1.95
N SER A 82 4.40 26.62 2.53
CA SER A 82 3.34 25.82 1.90
C SER A 82 2.22 26.72 1.38
N PRO A 83 2.30 27.27 0.15
CA PRO A 83 1.10 27.65 -0.55
C PRO A 83 0.63 26.40 -1.33
N ASN A 84 -0.59 25.94 -1.06
CA ASN A 84 -1.61 25.64 -2.07
C ASN A 84 -2.36 24.30 -1.94
N ASN A 85 -3.61 24.39 -2.39
CA ASN A 85 -4.81 23.67 -1.97
C ASN A 85 -4.96 22.31 -2.66
N PRO A 86 -4.97 21.17 -1.94
CA PRO A 86 -5.36 19.88 -2.51
C PRO A 86 -6.84 19.83 -2.90
N CYS A 87 -7.64 20.77 -2.41
CA CYS A 87 -9.04 20.95 -2.79
C CYS A 87 -9.18 22.14 -3.75
N MET A 88 -10.37 22.38 -4.28
CA MET A 88 -10.61 23.55 -5.12
C MET A 88 -10.77 24.81 -4.26
N THR A 89 -10.04 25.91 -4.55
CA THR A 89 -10.20 27.21 -3.87
C THR A 89 -11.28 28.06 -4.55
N PRO A 90 -12.05 28.87 -3.80
CA PRO A 90 -12.94 29.88 -4.39
C PRO A 90 -12.20 30.88 -5.28
N SER A 91 -12.82 31.29 -6.39
CA SER A 91 -12.27 32.23 -7.40
C SER A 91 -12.27 33.71 -7.00
N THR A 92 -12.78 34.09 -5.82
CA THR A 92 -12.98 35.51 -5.44
C THR A 92 -11.76 36.19 -4.83
N GLY A 93 -10.57 35.57 -4.86
CA GLY A 93 -9.32 36.29 -4.62
C GLY A 93 -9.28 37.08 -3.30
N ASN A 94 -9.91 36.60 -2.22
CA ASN A 94 -9.58 37.04 -0.86
C ASN A 94 -10.12 36.05 0.17
N ASN A 95 -9.30 35.07 0.54
CA ASN A 95 -9.22 34.69 1.94
C ASN A 95 -7.74 34.71 2.36
N SER A 96 -7.13 35.89 2.25
CA SER A 96 -5.82 36.16 2.84
C SER A 96 -5.93 36.45 4.36
N SER A 97 -6.96 35.94 5.05
CA SER A 97 -7.05 35.99 6.51
C SER A 97 -6.97 34.63 7.21
N THR A 98 -6.95 33.50 6.48
CA THR A 98 -6.50 32.20 7.05
C THR A 98 -5.51 31.41 6.20
N GLY A 99 -5.10 31.88 5.00
CA GLY A 99 -3.87 31.43 4.33
C GLY A 99 -3.71 29.92 4.02
N ASN A 100 -4.73 29.09 4.21
CA ASN A 100 -4.60 27.64 4.10
C ASN A 100 -5.94 27.05 3.66
N SER A 101 -6.15 26.89 2.35
CA SER A 101 -7.29 26.10 1.87
C SER A 101 -6.87 24.65 1.92
N ILE A 102 -7.27 23.98 3.00
CA ILE A 102 -6.99 22.59 3.34
C ILE A 102 -8.23 21.78 2.96
N CYS A 103 -8.07 20.57 2.40
CA CYS A 103 -9.19 19.64 2.29
C CYS A 103 -9.66 19.20 3.67
N VAL A 104 -10.96 19.29 3.95
CA VAL A 104 -11.53 18.86 5.23
C VAL A 104 -12.58 17.76 5.04
N GLU A 105 -12.99 17.13 6.14
CA GLU A 105 -14.05 16.11 6.10
C GLU A 105 -15.31 16.61 5.38
N GLY A 106 -15.79 15.79 4.44
CA GLY A 106 -16.91 16.09 3.55
C GLY A 106 -16.50 16.66 2.18
N ASP A 107 -15.26 17.16 2.02
CA ASP A 107 -14.75 17.53 0.70
C ASP A 107 -14.52 16.25 -0.11
N PRO A 108 -14.86 16.22 -1.42
CA PRO A 108 -14.77 14.99 -2.20
C PRO A 108 -13.35 14.37 -2.22
N PRO A 109 -12.26 15.15 -2.38
CA PRO A 109 -10.91 14.58 -2.27
C PRO A 109 -10.58 14.04 -0.87
N TYR A 110 -11.07 14.67 0.20
CA TYR A 110 -10.80 14.20 1.56
C TYR A 110 -11.55 12.90 1.88
N SER A 111 -12.80 12.80 1.42
CA SER A 111 -13.71 11.71 1.79
C SER A 111 -13.70 10.53 0.82
N ALA A 112 -13.08 10.65 -0.35
CA ALA A 112 -12.93 9.54 -1.29
C ALA A 112 -11.84 8.56 -0.82
N GLY A 113 -12.25 7.32 -0.54
CA GLY A 113 -11.39 6.21 -0.13
C GLY A 113 -11.02 5.23 -1.23
N GLY A 114 -9.99 4.41 -0.97
CA GLY A 114 -9.61 3.27 -1.82
C GLY A 114 -8.29 3.44 -2.56
N GLU A 115 -7.99 2.49 -3.45
CA GLU A 115 -6.72 2.42 -4.20
C GLU A 115 -6.53 3.59 -5.17
N PHE A 116 -7.62 4.10 -5.75
CA PHE A 116 -7.59 5.13 -6.78
C PHE A 116 -8.04 6.51 -6.28
N ALA A 117 -8.16 6.67 -4.97
CA ALA A 117 -8.65 7.89 -4.35
C ALA A 117 -7.50 8.71 -3.74
N MET A 118 -7.81 9.95 -3.39
CA MET A 118 -6.83 10.88 -2.80
C MET A 118 -6.53 10.52 -1.34
N ASN A 119 -7.53 10.04 -0.59
CA ASN A 119 -7.39 9.65 0.81
C ASN A 119 -7.62 8.14 1.02
N GLY A 120 -6.56 7.36 1.15
CA GLY A 120 -6.68 5.90 1.27
C GLY A 120 -7.29 5.36 2.58
N VAL A 121 -7.41 6.17 3.65
CA VAL A 121 -8.21 5.81 4.86
C VAL A 121 -9.64 6.32 4.77
N GLY A 122 -9.99 7.08 3.74
CA GLY A 122 -11.38 7.43 3.42
C GLY A 122 -12.24 6.18 3.21
N TYR A 123 -13.56 6.35 3.21
CA TYR A 123 -14.48 5.24 2.97
C TYR A 123 -14.41 4.81 1.49
N ASP A 124 -13.97 3.58 1.24
CA ASP A 124 -14.07 2.91 -0.06
C ASP A 124 -15.36 2.07 -0.09
N PRO A 125 -16.40 2.51 -0.80
CA PRO A 125 -17.63 1.74 -0.91
C PRO A 125 -17.45 0.33 -1.49
N ASN A 126 -16.41 0.10 -2.31
CA ASN A 126 -16.11 -1.18 -2.93
C ASN A 126 -15.29 -2.12 -2.01
N PHE A 127 -14.95 -1.70 -0.80
CA PHE A 127 -14.22 -2.51 0.18
C PHE A 127 -15.14 -3.01 1.30
N THR A 128 -15.06 -4.31 1.60
CA THR A 128 -15.75 -4.91 2.74
C THR A 128 -14.92 -4.67 4.00
N TYR A 129 -15.39 -3.76 4.86
CA TYR A 129 -14.76 -3.49 6.15
C TYR A 129 -15.14 -4.58 7.15
N LEU A 130 -14.12 -5.28 7.67
CA LEU A 130 -14.28 -6.27 8.73
C LEU A 130 -14.19 -5.59 10.09
N ALA A 131 -14.96 -6.05 11.07
CA ALA A 131 -14.78 -5.60 12.44
C ALA A 131 -13.37 -5.97 12.94
N GLY A 132 -12.79 -5.11 13.79
CA GLY A 132 -11.64 -5.48 14.60
C GLY A 132 -11.96 -6.72 15.44
N ILE A 133 -10.96 -7.59 15.61
CA ILE A 133 -11.12 -8.85 16.34
C ILE A 133 -10.19 -8.93 17.55
N ASP A 134 -10.61 -9.66 18.57
CA ASP A 134 -9.74 -10.03 19.69
C ASP A 134 -8.90 -11.27 19.36
N SER A 135 -7.98 -11.61 20.27
CA SER A 135 -7.09 -12.79 20.12
C SER A 135 -7.84 -14.12 20.00
N ASN A 136 -9.09 -14.20 20.46
CA ASN A 136 -9.98 -15.36 20.31
C ASN A 136 -10.72 -15.40 18.95
N GLY A 137 -10.49 -14.42 18.07
CA GLY A 137 -11.12 -14.30 16.76
C GLY A 137 -12.54 -13.74 16.77
N GLN A 138 -13.06 -13.32 17.93
CA GLN A 138 -14.37 -12.67 18.04
C GLN A 138 -14.27 -11.17 17.72
N PRO A 139 -15.35 -10.54 17.20
CA PRO A 139 -15.40 -9.09 17.06
C PRO A 139 -15.15 -8.39 18.39
N HIS A 140 -14.33 -7.35 18.37
CA HIS A 140 -13.96 -6.54 19.54
C HIS A 140 -15.18 -5.86 20.19
N ILE A 141 -16.17 -5.50 19.37
CA ILE A 141 -17.45 -4.94 19.83
C ILE A 141 -18.59 -5.87 19.40
N ASN A 142 -19.54 -6.09 20.31
CA ASN A 142 -20.74 -6.92 20.11
C ASN A 142 -20.46 -8.35 19.59
N PRO A 143 -19.60 -9.14 20.24
CA PRO A 143 -19.39 -10.53 19.84
C PRO A 143 -20.65 -11.38 20.06
N PRO A 144 -20.94 -12.40 19.21
CA PRO A 144 -20.16 -12.82 18.04
C PRO A 144 -20.54 -12.08 16.75
N SER A 145 -21.58 -11.23 16.75
CA SER A 145 -22.13 -10.67 15.51
C SER A 145 -21.25 -9.57 14.90
N GLY A 146 -20.57 -8.78 15.73
CA GLY A 146 -19.80 -7.62 15.27
C GLY A 146 -20.66 -6.51 14.67
N THR A 147 -21.98 -6.59 14.83
CA THR A 147 -22.94 -5.62 14.30
C THR A 147 -22.86 -4.33 15.10
N LEU A 148 -22.81 -3.19 14.41
CA LEU A 148 -22.80 -1.87 15.03
C LEU A 148 -24.18 -1.23 14.91
N THR A 149 -24.56 -0.43 15.90
CA THR A 149 -25.80 0.36 15.84
C THR A 149 -25.51 1.68 15.12
N PRO A 150 -26.04 1.94 13.91
CA PRO A 150 -25.66 3.12 13.12
C PRO A 150 -25.87 4.46 13.84
N THR A 151 -26.91 4.57 14.67
CA THR A 151 -27.24 5.79 15.43
C THR A 151 -26.34 6.06 16.64
N THR A 152 -25.54 5.08 17.06
CA THR A 152 -24.60 5.18 18.19
C THR A 152 -23.28 4.49 17.89
N THR A 153 -22.79 4.65 16.66
CA THR A 153 -21.54 4.05 16.19
C THR A 153 -20.36 4.61 17.00
N PRO A 154 -19.47 3.76 17.57
CA PRO A 154 -18.26 4.24 18.25
C PRO A 154 -17.38 5.08 17.33
N LYS A 155 -16.82 6.19 17.83
CA LYS A 155 -15.88 7.01 17.05
C LYS A 155 -14.50 6.36 16.93
N ASP A 156 -14.12 5.59 17.94
CA ASP A 156 -12.98 4.67 17.96
C ASP A 156 -13.36 3.40 18.72
N ALA A 157 -13.35 2.26 18.04
CA ALA A 157 -13.71 0.98 18.62
C ALA A 157 -12.75 0.50 19.71
N TYR A 158 -11.50 0.97 19.71
CA TYR A 158 -10.44 0.49 20.60
C TYR A 158 -10.27 1.35 21.86
N THR A 159 -10.91 2.52 21.91
CA THR A 159 -10.82 3.44 23.04
C THR A 159 -12.20 3.89 23.52
N ALA A 160 -12.56 3.48 24.73
CA ALA A 160 -13.89 3.74 25.29
C ALA A 160 -14.20 5.23 25.55
N SER A 161 -13.17 6.09 25.62
CA SER A 161 -13.32 7.54 25.87
C SER A 161 -13.68 8.36 24.62
N SER A 162 -13.70 7.75 23.42
CA SER A 162 -13.89 8.45 22.16
C SER A 162 -15.34 8.87 21.86
N GLY A 163 -16.32 8.32 22.58
CA GLY A 163 -17.75 8.59 22.39
C GLY A 163 -18.35 7.93 21.14
N THR A 164 -19.58 8.29 20.81
CA THR A 164 -20.34 7.73 19.67
C THR A 164 -20.80 8.82 18.70
N ILE A 165 -21.23 8.41 17.50
CA ILE A 165 -21.81 9.25 16.45
C ILE A 165 -23.00 8.55 15.80
N ASP A 166 -23.99 9.33 15.38
CA ASP A 166 -25.04 8.85 14.49
C ASP A 166 -24.59 8.97 13.03
N VAL A 167 -24.12 7.87 12.43
CA VAL A 167 -23.66 7.88 11.03
C VAL A 167 -24.80 8.05 10.01
N THR A 168 -26.06 8.02 10.47
CA THR A 168 -27.23 8.23 9.60
C THR A 168 -27.62 9.70 9.46
N SER A 169 -27.06 10.59 10.30
CA SER A 169 -27.46 12.01 10.30
C SER A 169 -26.37 13.02 10.71
N GLN A 170 -25.26 12.58 11.31
CA GLN A 170 -24.23 13.45 11.89
C GLN A 170 -22.89 13.43 11.15
N ILE A 171 -22.85 12.91 9.92
CA ILE A 171 -21.63 12.91 9.10
C ILE A 171 -21.40 14.31 8.51
N PRO A 172 -20.20 14.90 8.67
CA PRO A 172 -19.86 16.18 8.04
C PRO A 172 -19.89 16.09 6.51
N ASP A 173 -20.55 17.06 5.89
CA ASP A 173 -20.69 17.20 4.45
C ASP A 173 -20.47 18.67 4.06
N ARG A 174 -19.99 18.89 2.84
CA ARG A 174 -19.59 20.21 2.37
C ARG A 174 -20.69 20.84 1.53
N LYS A 175 -21.04 22.06 1.92
CA LYS A 175 -22.05 22.88 1.29
C LYS A 175 -21.41 24.16 0.77
N TYR A 176 -21.70 24.48 -0.48
CA TYR A 176 -21.22 25.67 -1.17
C TYR A 176 -22.39 26.57 -1.49
N CYS A 177 -22.31 27.81 -1.05
CA CYS A 177 -23.35 28.79 -1.23
C CYS A 177 -22.88 29.94 -2.11
N ASN A 178 -23.83 30.61 -2.76
CA ASN A 178 -23.63 31.93 -3.31
C ASN A 178 -23.72 33.01 -2.19
N SER A 179 -23.41 34.26 -2.52
CA SER A 179 -23.39 35.37 -1.55
C SER A 179 -24.76 35.70 -0.93
N ASN A 180 -25.87 35.18 -1.47
CA ASN A 180 -27.23 35.39 -0.97
C ASN A 180 -27.79 34.16 -0.23
N GLY A 181 -26.96 33.16 0.06
CA GLY A 181 -27.34 32.00 0.85
C GLY A 181 -28.10 30.90 0.08
N VAL A 182 -28.13 30.94 -1.25
CA VAL A 182 -28.54 29.75 -2.03
C VAL A 182 -27.38 28.78 -2.01
N CYS A 183 -27.65 27.54 -1.66
CA CYS A 183 -26.61 26.55 -1.40
C CYS A 183 -26.81 25.27 -2.20
N LYS A 184 -25.71 24.58 -2.45
CA LYS A 184 -25.64 23.28 -3.11
C LYS A 184 -24.59 22.41 -2.41
N ARG A 185 -24.64 21.10 -2.66
CA ARG A 185 -23.63 20.14 -2.19
C ARG A 185 -22.98 19.43 -3.38
N ASN A 186 -21.80 18.86 -3.17
CA ASN A 186 -21.09 18.17 -4.25
C ASN A 186 -21.96 17.02 -4.80
N GLY A 187 -22.31 17.06 -6.08
CA GLY A 187 -23.15 16.02 -6.73
C GLY A 187 -24.61 15.94 -6.24
N GLN A 188 -25.09 16.87 -5.40
CA GLN A 188 -26.39 16.77 -4.76
C GLN A 188 -27.04 18.16 -4.56
N ASP A 189 -28.37 18.22 -4.65
CA ASP A 189 -29.13 19.40 -4.24
C ASP A 189 -29.15 19.57 -2.71
N ASP A 190 -29.09 20.82 -2.23
CA ASP A 190 -29.06 21.12 -0.80
C ASP A 190 -30.43 20.97 -0.13
N ALA A 191 -31.51 21.34 -0.83
CA ALA A 191 -32.86 21.41 -0.27
C ALA A 191 -33.58 20.05 -0.22
N SER A 192 -33.40 19.21 -1.25
CA SER A 192 -34.12 17.94 -1.42
C SER A 192 -33.31 16.68 -1.09
N GLY A 193 -31.99 16.82 -0.97
CA GLY A 193 -31.12 15.66 -0.73
C GLY A 193 -30.98 14.71 -1.92
N ASN A 194 -31.40 15.14 -3.12
CA ASN A 194 -31.40 14.33 -4.33
C ASN A 194 -30.10 14.50 -5.12
N LEU A 195 -29.60 13.41 -5.66
CA LEU A 195 -28.46 13.43 -6.58
C LEU A 195 -28.86 14.12 -7.88
N VAL A 196 -28.01 15.02 -8.36
CA VAL A 196 -28.29 15.84 -9.56
C VAL A 196 -27.64 15.17 -10.77
N SER A 197 -28.31 15.20 -11.93
CA SER A 197 -27.83 14.72 -13.22
C SER A 197 -28.03 15.78 -14.30
N GLY A 198 -27.32 15.66 -15.43
CA GLY A 198 -27.61 16.46 -16.63
C GLY A 198 -26.42 16.55 -17.57
N THR A 199 -26.37 17.61 -18.38
CA THR A 199 -25.39 17.75 -19.46
C THR A 199 -24.73 19.11 -19.37
N ASP A 200 -23.41 19.17 -19.55
CA ASP A 200 -22.66 20.44 -19.55
C ASP A 200 -22.77 21.19 -20.88
N ASP A 201 -22.11 22.33 -20.95
CA ASP A 201 -22.12 23.26 -22.09
C ASP A 201 -21.30 22.77 -23.31
N LEU A 202 -20.58 21.65 -23.17
CA LEU A 202 -19.95 20.91 -24.28
C LEU A 202 -20.73 19.65 -24.67
N GLY A 203 -21.92 19.44 -24.13
CA GLY A 203 -22.75 18.27 -24.43
C GLY A 203 -22.34 17.00 -23.69
N ARG A 204 -21.51 17.10 -22.63
CA ARG A 204 -21.05 15.95 -21.84
C ARG A 204 -22.13 15.56 -20.83
N THR A 205 -22.66 14.35 -20.93
CA THR A 205 -23.71 13.85 -20.02
C THR A 205 -23.12 13.26 -18.74
N MET A 206 -23.69 13.63 -17.60
CA MET A 206 -23.37 13.14 -16.27
C MET A 206 -24.60 12.47 -15.65
N SER A 207 -24.41 11.25 -15.18
CA SER A 207 -25.44 10.52 -14.43
C SER A 207 -25.65 11.15 -13.06
N ALA A 208 -26.75 10.79 -12.39
CA ALA A 208 -27.05 11.30 -11.05
C ALA A 208 -25.88 11.08 -10.08
N GLY A 209 -25.41 12.16 -9.45
CA GLY A 209 -24.31 12.13 -8.48
C GLY A 209 -22.90 12.18 -9.10
N GLN A 210 -22.78 12.13 -10.42
CA GLN A 210 -21.51 12.35 -11.13
C GLN A 210 -21.25 13.85 -11.32
N PHE A 211 -20.03 14.30 -11.05
CA PHE A 211 -19.66 15.70 -11.25
C PHE A 211 -18.14 15.90 -11.46
N PRO A 212 -17.72 16.90 -12.24
CA PRO A 212 -16.33 17.30 -12.31
C PRO A 212 -15.90 18.00 -11.03
N TYR A 213 -14.64 17.83 -10.63
CA TYR A 213 -14.00 18.67 -9.61
C TYR A 213 -12.93 19.52 -10.31
N ARG A 214 -13.39 20.38 -11.23
CA ARG A 214 -12.63 21.41 -11.98
C ARG A 214 -13.58 22.50 -12.48
N THR A 215 -13.08 23.50 -13.21
CA THR A 215 -13.93 24.52 -13.87
C THR A 215 -14.88 23.89 -14.90
N HIS A 216 -15.90 24.63 -15.35
CA HIS A 216 -16.77 24.24 -16.49
C HIS A 216 -16.22 24.73 -17.84
N ALA A 217 -16.45 23.96 -18.91
CA ALA A 217 -15.67 24.06 -20.14
C ALA A 217 -15.97 25.23 -21.06
N SER A 218 -17.20 25.75 -21.14
CA SER A 218 -17.40 27.11 -21.70
C SER A 218 -17.70 28.15 -20.62
N ASN A 219 -17.54 27.78 -19.35
CA ASN A 219 -17.89 28.62 -18.20
C ASN A 219 -19.32 29.19 -18.31
N SER A 220 -20.15 28.60 -19.18
CA SER A 220 -21.51 29.05 -19.51
C SER A 220 -22.53 28.01 -19.10
N SER A 221 -22.08 26.88 -18.55
CA SER A 221 -22.91 25.82 -18.01
C SER A 221 -23.95 26.43 -17.07
N LEU A 222 -25.18 26.28 -17.53
CA LEU A 222 -26.36 26.76 -16.86
C LEU A 222 -26.71 25.79 -15.71
N ALA A 223 -26.28 24.54 -15.82
CA ALA A 223 -26.46 23.52 -14.81
C ALA A 223 -25.26 23.47 -13.83
N ILE A 224 -25.58 23.48 -12.54
CA ILE A 224 -24.62 23.50 -11.43
C ILE A 224 -24.17 22.06 -11.17
N PHE A 225 -23.07 21.64 -11.80
CA PHE A 225 -22.46 20.34 -11.54
C PHE A 225 -21.03 20.54 -11.05
N GLY A 226 -20.72 20.03 -9.86
CA GLY A 226 -19.33 20.04 -9.37
C GLY A 226 -18.96 21.32 -8.67
N LEU A 227 -19.25 21.35 -7.38
CA LEU A 227 -18.91 22.46 -6.49
C LEU A 227 -17.48 22.27 -5.95
N PRO A 228 -16.81 23.36 -5.51
CA PRO A 228 -17.20 24.77 -5.69
C PRO A 228 -17.25 25.21 -7.16
N GLU A 229 -18.19 26.11 -7.49
CA GLU A 229 -18.23 26.72 -8.82
C GLU A 229 -17.05 27.69 -9.01
N MET A 230 -16.33 27.54 -10.13
CA MET A 230 -15.15 28.34 -10.44
C MET A 230 -15.17 28.88 -11.86
N MET A 231 -14.44 29.98 -12.07
CA MET A 231 -14.22 30.56 -13.39
C MET A 231 -12.91 30.02 -13.99
N SER A 232 -12.89 29.90 -15.31
CA SER A 232 -11.68 29.56 -16.08
C SER A 232 -10.57 30.58 -15.84
N ILE A 233 -9.33 30.08 -15.74
CA ILE A 233 -8.13 30.87 -15.50
C ILE A 233 -7.42 31.11 -16.83
N GLY A 234 -6.82 32.29 -16.98
CA GLY A 234 -5.92 32.59 -18.10
C GLY A 234 -4.81 33.55 -17.72
N SER A 235 -3.76 33.56 -18.52
CA SER A 235 -2.64 34.50 -18.46
C SER A 235 -2.92 35.69 -19.39
N PHE A 236 -3.07 36.88 -18.81
CA PHE A 236 -3.41 38.12 -19.50
C PHE A 236 -2.14 38.92 -19.77
N SER A 237 -1.91 39.23 -21.03
CA SER A 237 -0.82 40.08 -21.51
C SER A 237 -1.39 41.19 -22.37
N ARG A 238 -0.61 42.25 -22.59
CA ARG A 238 -1.15 43.45 -23.22
C ARG A 238 -0.15 44.10 -24.18
N SER A 239 -0.67 44.58 -25.31
CA SER A 239 0.01 45.49 -26.23
C SER A 239 -0.97 46.59 -26.68
N GLY A 240 -0.70 47.84 -26.31
CA GLY A 240 -1.62 48.96 -26.59
C GLY A 240 -2.98 48.78 -25.93
N SER A 241 -4.09 48.94 -26.65
CA SER A 241 -5.44 48.66 -26.12
C SER A 241 -5.81 47.17 -26.16
N THR A 242 -4.98 46.34 -26.80
CA THR A 242 -5.25 44.91 -27.01
C THR A 242 -4.74 44.09 -25.84
N ILE A 243 -5.62 43.30 -25.26
CA ILE A 243 -5.29 42.30 -24.25
C ILE A 243 -5.37 40.93 -24.90
N THR A 244 -4.30 40.16 -24.80
CA THR A 244 -4.23 38.77 -25.24
C THR A 244 -4.23 37.86 -24.02
N VAL A 245 -5.22 36.98 -23.96
CA VAL A 245 -5.36 35.97 -22.93
C VAL A 245 -4.86 34.65 -23.49
N THR A 246 -3.94 34.00 -22.78
CA THR A 246 -3.44 32.66 -23.10
C THR A 246 -3.96 31.68 -22.07
N THR A 247 -4.46 30.54 -22.54
CA THR A 247 -4.97 29.44 -21.70
C THR A 247 -4.11 28.19 -21.90
N VAL A 248 -4.09 27.30 -20.91
CA VAL A 248 -3.34 26.03 -21.00
C VAL A 248 -3.86 25.14 -22.13
N GLU A 249 -5.18 25.08 -22.31
CA GLU A 249 -5.86 24.28 -23.33
C GLU A 249 -6.90 25.11 -24.10
N ALA A 250 -7.61 24.45 -25.03
CA ALA A 250 -8.62 25.11 -25.84
C ALA A 250 -9.74 25.76 -25.01
N HIS A 251 -9.99 27.06 -25.24
CA HIS A 251 -10.90 27.86 -24.40
C HIS A 251 -12.38 27.82 -24.83
N GLY A 252 -12.70 27.23 -26.00
CA GLY A 252 -14.09 27.06 -26.45
C GLY A 252 -14.87 28.35 -26.73
N LEU A 253 -14.17 29.45 -27.03
CA LEU A 253 -14.77 30.77 -27.32
C LEU A 253 -14.72 31.04 -28.83
N ALA A 254 -15.70 31.80 -29.33
CA ALA A 254 -15.77 32.27 -30.70
C ALA A 254 -15.52 33.78 -30.81
N THR A 255 -15.12 34.26 -31.99
CA THR A 255 -15.11 35.69 -32.29
C THR A 255 -16.52 36.28 -32.09
N ASN A 256 -16.60 37.48 -31.51
CA ASN A 256 -17.84 38.15 -31.08
C ASN A 256 -18.55 37.55 -29.87
N ASP A 257 -18.04 36.48 -29.25
CA ASP A 257 -18.53 36.11 -27.92
C ASP A 257 -18.27 37.26 -26.93
N HIS A 258 -19.21 37.43 -26.00
CA HIS A 258 -19.06 38.35 -24.88
C HIS A 258 -18.54 37.60 -23.65
N ILE A 259 -17.59 38.21 -22.93
CA ILE A 259 -16.99 37.65 -21.73
C ILE A 259 -17.00 38.65 -20.57
N TYR A 260 -17.03 38.09 -19.37
CA TYR A 260 -16.81 38.77 -18.10
C TYR A 260 -15.42 38.43 -17.59
N VAL A 261 -14.55 39.43 -17.41
CA VAL A 261 -13.17 39.27 -16.93
C VAL A 261 -13.00 39.97 -15.60
N THR A 262 -12.41 39.27 -14.62
CA THR A 262 -12.17 39.81 -13.28
C THR A 262 -10.95 39.18 -12.60
N GLY A 263 -10.57 39.72 -11.43
CA GLY A 263 -9.58 39.12 -10.55
C GLY A 263 -8.13 39.25 -11.03
N THR A 264 -7.88 40.11 -12.03
CA THR A 264 -6.51 40.42 -12.47
C THR A 264 -5.76 41.33 -11.48
N GLY A 265 -6.50 41.99 -10.58
CA GLY A 265 -5.94 43.00 -9.67
C GLY A 265 -5.66 44.35 -10.35
N SER A 266 -6.17 44.55 -11.58
CA SER A 266 -5.98 45.78 -12.35
C SER A 266 -7.19 46.05 -13.24
N GLY A 267 -7.85 47.20 -13.03
CA GLY A 267 -8.97 47.65 -13.88
C GLY A 267 -8.58 47.94 -15.34
N SER A 268 -7.29 47.89 -15.68
CA SER A 268 -6.84 47.91 -17.07
C SER A 268 -7.14 46.62 -17.82
N PHE A 269 -7.15 45.49 -17.11
CA PHE A 269 -7.43 44.16 -17.66
C PHE A 269 -8.87 43.73 -17.41
N ASP A 270 -9.39 43.97 -16.20
CA ASP A 270 -10.76 43.59 -15.86
C ASP A 270 -11.77 44.32 -16.77
N ASN A 271 -12.69 43.54 -17.35
CA ASN A 271 -13.75 44.06 -18.21
C ASN A 271 -15.00 43.19 -18.05
N ASN A 272 -16.05 43.78 -17.49
CA ASN A 272 -17.27 43.06 -17.17
C ASN A 272 -18.10 42.71 -18.41
N ASN A 273 -17.82 43.30 -19.59
CA ASN A 273 -18.52 43.01 -20.85
C ASN A 273 -17.61 43.20 -22.07
N ALA A 274 -16.54 42.40 -22.14
CA ALA A 274 -15.61 42.43 -23.27
C ALA A 274 -16.14 41.62 -24.45
N THR A 275 -16.04 42.17 -25.67
CA THR A 275 -16.25 41.43 -26.92
C THR A 275 -14.92 40.85 -27.40
N ILE A 276 -14.92 39.57 -27.76
CA ILE A 276 -13.76 38.91 -28.32
C ILE A 276 -13.52 39.39 -29.76
N THR A 277 -12.29 39.82 -30.02
CA THR A 277 -11.83 40.39 -31.31
C THR A 277 -11.00 39.41 -32.13
N PHE A 278 -10.33 38.46 -31.47
CA PHE A 278 -9.48 37.45 -32.10
C PHE A 278 -9.50 36.17 -31.28
N ILE A 279 -9.37 35.03 -31.95
CA ILE A 279 -9.25 33.70 -31.34
C ILE A 279 -8.20 32.86 -32.07
N SER A 280 -7.61 31.95 -31.32
CA SER A 280 -6.91 30.75 -31.76
C SER A 280 -7.41 29.57 -30.92
N ALA A 281 -6.71 28.43 -30.91
CA ALA A 281 -7.09 27.33 -30.03
C ALA A 281 -6.94 27.73 -28.54
N ASN A 282 -5.79 28.29 -28.16
CA ASN A 282 -5.39 28.53 -26.78
C ASN A 282 -5.16 30.02 -26.45
N GLN A 283 -5.58 30.92 -27.34
CA GLN A 283 -5.52 32.37 -27.09
C GLN A 283 -6.73 33.08 -27.65
N PHE A 284 -7.20 34.10 -26.94
CA PHE A 284 -8.17 35.05 -27.44
C PHE A 284 -7.77 36.49 -27.08
N SER A 285 -8.38 37.49 -27.72
CA SER A 285 -8.09 38.89 -27.41
C SER A 285 -9.32 39.78 -27.34
N TYR A 286 -9.25 40.80 -26.49
CA TYR A 286 -10.28 41.84 -26.34
C TYR A 286 -9.63 43.20 -26.05
N THR A 287 -10.44 44.25 -26.05
CA THR A 287 -9.98 45.62 -25.80
C THR A 287 -10.12 46.00 -24.32
N GLY A 288 -9.08 46.59 -23.71
CA GLY A 288 -9.07 47.10 -22.33
C GLY A 288 -8.49 48.50 -22.16
N GLY A 289 -8.62 49.10 -20.97
CA GLY A 289 -8.17 50.49 -20.66
C GLY A 289 -6.64 50.60 -20.57
N SER A 290 -5.99 51.74 -20.86
CA SER A 290 -4.60 51.89 -21.37
C SER A 290 -3.40 52.00 -20.40
N SER A 291 -3.53 51.80 -19.08
CA SER A 291 -2.49 52.23 -18.12
C SER A 291 -1.51 51.15 -17.62
N ASP A 292 -1.91 49.88 -17.47
CA ASP A 292 -1.04 48.80 -16.98
C ASP A 292 -0.64 47.84 -18.11
N SER A 293 0.65 47.50 -18.21
CA SER A 293 1.20 46.59 -19.24
C SER A 293 1.81 45.31 -18.68
N SER A 294 1.82 45.13 -17.35
CA SER A 294 2.41 43.95 -16.72
C SER A 294 1.51 42.73 -16.94
N PRO A 295 2.05 41.57 -17.38
CA PRO A 295 1.27 40.34 -17.46
C PRO A 295 0.71 39.92 -16.10
N ARG A 296 -0.51 39.40 -16.09
CA ARG A 296 -1.26 39.03 -14.85
C ARG A 296 -2.10 37.79 -15.10
N ASN A 297 -2.36 37.01 -14.06
CA ASN A 297 -3.39 35.97 -14.14
C ASN A 297 -4.74 36.56 -13.76
N GLY A 298 -5.81 36.05 -14.36
CA GLY A 298 -7.17 36.48 -14.07
C GLY A 298 -8.18 35.39 -14.40
N PHE A 299 -9.44 35.72 -14.15
CA PHE A 299 -10.57 34.85 -14.41
C PHE A 299 -11.43 35.41 -15.54
N TYR A 300 -11.96 34.53 -16.38
CA TYR A 300 -12.88 34.92 -17.45
C TYR A 300 -14.07 33.97 -17.52
N ARG A 301 -15.25 34.47 -17.91
CA ARG A 301 -16.49 33.70 -18.08
C ARG A 301 -17.27 34.14 -19.31
N LYS A 302 -17.76 33.19 -20.12
CA LYS A 302 -18.63 33.50 -21.27
C LYS A 302 -20.00 33.99 -20.81
N GLN A 303 -20.49 35.04 -21.44
CA GLN A 303 -21.83 35.57 -21.21
C GLN A 303 -22.84 34.87 -22.11
N VAL A 304 -24.07 34.74 -21.63
CA VAL A 304 -25.21 34.29 -22.43
C VAL A 304 -25.74 35.50 -23.19
N VAL A 305 -25.59 35.48 -24.52
CA VAL A 305 -26.08 36.55 -25.41
C VAL A 305 -27.48 36.21 -25.89
N LEU A 306 -28.41 37.15 -25.74
CA LEU A 306 -29.80 37.02 -26.17
C LEU A 306 -30.00 37.79 -27.50
N THR A 307 -30.30 37.06 -28.57
CA THR A 307 -30.29 37.56 -29.96
C THR A 307 -31.65 38.06 -30.46
N SER A 308 -32.74 37.87 -29.72
CA SER A 308 -34.08 38.30 -30.13
C SER A 308 -34.56 39.54 -29.36
N ALA A 309 -35.53 40.26 -29.94
CA ALA A 309 -36.22 41.35 -29.29
C ALA A 309 -36.76 40.91 -27.91
N THR A 310 -37.20 39.67 -27.70
CA THR A 310 -37.85 39.21 -26.47
C THR A 310 -36.91 38.92 -25.28
N GLY A 311 -35.61 39.22 -25.38
CA GLY A 311 -34.61 38.85 -24.36
C GLY A 311 -34.82 39.49 -22.99
N PHE A 312 -34.90 40.82 -22.92
CA PHE A 312 -35.19 41.57 -21.69
C PHE A 312 -36.51 42.33 -21.83
N ASN A 313 -37.44 42.14 -20.90
CA ASN A 313 -38.75 42.78 -20.90
C ASN A 313 -39.08 43.38 -19.53
N ARG A 314 -39.59 44.62 -19.51
CA ARG A 314 -40.15 45.23 -18.29
C ARG A 314 -41.48 45.92 -18.65
N PRO A 315 -42.61 45.34 -18.26
CA PRO A 315 -43.92 45.72 -18.80
C PRO A 315 -44.47 47.05 -18.24
N ALA A 316 -43.95 47.55 -17.11
CA ALA A 316 -44.41 48.78 -16.47
C ALA A 316 -43.30 49.53 -15.72
N SER A 317 -43.54 50.81 -15.40
CA SER A 317 -42.58 51.71 -14.73
C SER A 317 -42.15 51.32 -13.32
N ASN A 318 -42.77 50.32 -12.69
CA ASN A 318 -42.34 49.71 -11.43
C ASN A 318 -42.36 48.17 -11.48
N ALA A 319 -42.45 47.60 -12.68
CA ALA A 319 -42.43 46.15 -12.84
C ALA A 319 -41.00 45.62 -12.78
N ASN A 320 -40.88 44.38 -12.30
CA ASN A 320 -39.64 43.62 -12.39
C ASN A 320 -39.25 43.40 -13.86
N VAL A 321 -37.96 43.18 -14.09
CA VAL A 321 -37.44 42.80 -15.41
C VAL A 321 -37.54 41.29 -15.54
N THR A 322 -38.23 40.83 -16.58
CA THR A 322 -38.27 39.42 -16.98
C THR A 322 -37.32 39.21 -18.14
N VAL A 323 -36.47 38.18 -18.03
CA VAL A 323 -35.51 37.79 -19.06
C VAL A 323 -35.93 36.45 -19.61
N THR A 324 -36.17 36.37 -20.92
CA THR A 324 -36.44 35.09 -21.61
C THR A 324 -35.12 34.49 -22.06
N SER A 325 -34.76 33.35 -21.49
CA SER A 325 -33.51 32.64 -21.73
C SER A 325 -33.77 31.15 -21.56
N THR A 326 -33.78 30.39 -22.65
CA THR A 326 -33.94 28.94 -22.57
C THR A 326 -32.79 28.31 -21.79
N ALA A 327 -33.11 27.31 -20.95
CA ALA A 327 -32.16 26.49 -20.20
C ALA A 327 -31.25 27.24 -19.20
N HIS A 328 -31.60 28.44 -18.70
CA HIS A 328 -30.73 29.32 -17.89
C HIS A 328 -30.18 28.74 -16.56
N GLY A 329 -30.81 27.68 -16.01
CA GLY A 329 -30.38 26.97 -14.80
C GLY A 329 -30.12 27.81 -13.53
N LEU A 330 -30.59 29.06 -13.51
CA LEU A 330 -30.64 29.93 -12.34
C LEU A 330 -31.67 29.45 -11.32
N GLN A 331 -31.48 29.86 -10.06
CA GLN A 331 -32.42 29.70 -8.96
C GLN A 331 -32.81 31.07 -8.38
N THR A 332 -33.94 31.12 -7.67
CA THR A 332 -34.30 32.30 -6.87
C THR A 332 -33.16 32.62 -5.90
N ASN A 333 -32.84 33.90 -5.76
CA ASN A 333 -31.71 34.48 -5.02
C ASN A 333 -30.32 34.32 -5.66
N ASP A 334 -30.20 33.71 -6.84
CA ASP A 334 -28.95 33.80 -7.62
C ASP A 334 -28.61 35.25 -7.96
N LYS A 335 -27.32 35.53 -8.13
CA LYS A 335 -26.83 36.81 -8.62
C LYS A 335 -26.27 36.71 -10.02
N ILE A 336 -26.72 37.62 -10.87
CA ILE A 336 -26.21 37.79 -12.22
C ILE A 336 -25.77 39.23 -12.42
N SER A 337 -24.85 39.45 -13.35
CA SER A 337 -24.67 40.74 -13.99
C SER A 337 -25.38 40.73 -15.33
N ALA A 338 -26.25 41.72 -15.54
CA ALA A 338 -27.00 41.89 -16.77
C ALA A 338 -26.46 43.10 -17.56
N PHE A 339 -26.30 42.92 -18.86
CA PHE A 339 -25.76 43.93 -19.77
C PHE A 339 -26.77 44.17 -20.89
N THR A 340 -27.19 45.42 -21.04
CA THR A 340 -28.09 45.80 -22.13
C THR A 340 -27.64 47.11 -22.74
N ASN A 341 -27.93 47.29 -24.02
CA ASN A 341 -27.65 48.55 -24.73
C ASN A 341 -28.71 49.62 -24.41
N ASN A 342 -29.69 49.30 -23.57
CA ASN A 342 -30.76 50.23 -23.21
C ASN A 342 -30.34 50.99 -21.95
N SER A 343 -30.08 52.29 -22.10
CA SER A 343 -29.73 53.19 -21.00
C SER A 343 -30.76 53.27 -19.86
N ARG A 344 -31.96 52.70 -20.05
CA ARG A 344 -33.02 52.57 -19.04
C ARG A 344 -32.92 51.32 -18.17
N LEU A 345 -31.96 50.44 -18.42
CA LEU A 345 -31.52 49.37 -17.54
C LEU A 345 -30.05 49.66 -17.23
N THR A 346 -29.69 49.91 -15.96
CA THR A 346 -28.29 50.17 -15.58
C THR A 346 -27.39 49.02 -16.04
N PRO A 347 -26.56 49.19 -17.09
CA PRO A 347 -25.76 48.10 -17.62
C PRO A 347 -24.67 47.72 -16.61
N GLY A 348 -24.45 46.42 -16.40
CA GLY A 348 -23.36 45.92 -15.57
C GLY A 348 -23.57 46.03 -14.06
N VAL A 349 -24.82 46.18 -13.61
CA VAL A 349 -25.17 46.04 -12.19
C VAL A 349 -25.46 44.58 -11.86
N GLU A 350 -24.89 44.12 -10.75
CA GLU A 350 -25.22 42.83 -10.17
C GLU A 350 -26.64 42.88 -9.58
N VAL A 351 -27.51 41.96 -10.00
CA VAL A 351 -28.91 41.87 -9.60
C VAL A 351 -29.22 40.51 -9.00
N THR A 352 -30.16 40.48 -8.07
CA THR A 352 -30.64 39.25 -7.43
C THR A 352 -31.92 38.77 -8.12
N ILE A 353 -31.96 37.50 -8.52
CA ILE A 353 -33.12 36.86 -9.12
C ILE A 353 -34.21 36.66 -8.06
N THR A 354 -35.46 37.03 -8.37
CA THR A 354 -36.61 36.86 -7.47
C THR A 354 -37.62 35.82 -7.94
N LYS A 355 -37.61 35.46 -9.23
CA LYS A 355 -38.45 34.39 -9.77
C LYS A 355 -37.72 33.66 -10.89
N VAL A 356 -37.92 32.35 -10.97
CA VAL A 356 -37.40 31.48 -12.01
C VAL A 356 -38.54 30.61 -12.56
N ASP A 357 -38.62 30.54 -13.88
CA ASP A 357 -39.43 29.60 -14.66
C ASP A 357 -38.47 28.76 -15.56
N ASN A 358 -38.95 27.85 -16.41
CA ASN A 358 -38.05 26.99 -17.21
C ASN A 358 -37.24 27.78 -18.27
N ASP A 359 -37.86 28.78 -18.88
CA ASP A 359 -37.31 29.56 -20.00
C ASP A 359 -37.26 31.07 -19.70
N SER A 360 -37.44 31.45 -18.43
CA SER A 360 -37.35 32.85 -18.03
C SER A 360 -37.05 33.03 -16.55
N PHE A 361 -36.39 34.14 -16.22
CA PHE A 361 -36.18 34.56 -14.84
C PHE A 361 -36.52 36.04 -14.67
N THR A 362 -36.72 36.48 -13.43
CA THR A 362 -37.14 37.85 -13.11
C THR A 362 -36.30 38.43 -11.99
N TYR A 363 -35.98 39.73 -12.06
CA TYR A 363 -35.28 40.45 -11.00
C TYR A 363 -35.86 41.87 -10.77
N PRO A 364 -35.75 42.44 -9.55
CA PRO A 364 -36.25 43.77 -9.25
C PRO A 364 -35.47 44.86 -9.98
N TYR A 365 -36.16 45.93 -10.36
CA TYR A 365 -35.54 47.14 -10.88
C TYR A 365 -35.77 48.31 -9.92
N ASN A 366 -34.70 48.95 -9.46
CA ASN A 366 -34.75 50.00 -8.44
C ASN A 366 -34.67 51.44 -9.01
N GLY A 367 -35.07 51.66 -10.27
CA GLY A 367 -35.08 52.99 -10.90
C GLY A 367 -36.47 53.49 -11.32
N GLY A 368 -36.62 54.81 -11.48
CA GLY A 368 -37.82 55.41 -12.10
C GLY A 368 -37.72 55.47 -13.63
N GLY A 369 -38.83 55.26 -14.36
CA GLY A 369 -38.91 55.44 -15.83
C GLY A 369 -39.97 54.56 -16.52
N ASN A 370 -40.37 54.90 -17.75
CA ASN A 370 -41.43 54.23 -18.54
C ASN A 370 -41.10 52.79 -18.98
N ASN A 371 -42.12 52.03 -19.40
CA ASN A 371 -42.06 50.64 -19.89
C ASN A 371 -40.90 50.40 -20.87
N LEU A 372 -40.27 49.23 -20.79
CA LEU A 372 -39.30 48.75 -21.77
C LEU A 372 -40.03 47.90 -22.81
N GLN A 373 -39.93 48.28 -24.08
CA GLN A 373 -40.15 47.31 -25.15
C GLN A 373 -38.97 46.35 -25.17
N THR A 374 -39.29 45.06 -25.23
CA THR A 374 -38.45 43.90 -25.56
C THR A 374 -37.14 44.30 -26.27
N GLY A 375 -35.97 44.08 -25.64
CA GLY A 375 -34.65 44.39 -26.21
C GLY A 375 -33.59 43.29 -26.04
N SER A 376 -32.56 43.32 -26.90
CA SER A 376 -31.38 42.45 -26.86
C SER A 376 -30.43 42.80 -25.71
N GLY A 377 -29.68 41.81 -25.22
CA GLY A 377 -28.67 42.00 -24.19
C GLY A 377 -27.93 40.71 -23.89
N SER A 378 -27.11 40.71 -22.84
CA SER A 378 -26.41 39.54 -22.33
C SER A 378 -26.45 39.48 -20.82
N TRP A 379 -26.18 38.31 -20.26
CA TRP A 379 -26.05 38.14 -18.82
C TRP A 379 -25.01 37.09 -18.46
N VAL A 380 -24.49 37.17 -17.24
CA VAL A 380 -23.53 36.21 -16.68
C VAL A 380 -23.80 36.01 -15.20
N ARG A 381 -23.67 34.78 -14.69
CA ARG A 381 -23.73 34.51 -13.25
C ARG A 381 -22.47 35.05 -12.58
N THR A 382 -22.64 35.96 -11.62
CA THR A 382 -21.53 36.55 -10.84
C THR A 382 -21.52 36.08 -9.40
N GLY A 383 -22.68 35.71 -8.83
CA GLY A 383 -22.76 35.04 -7.54
C GLY A 383 -22.51 33.54 -7.68
N LEU A 384 -21.25 33.14 -7.66
CA LEU A 384 -20.84 31.73 -7.77
C LEU A 384 -21.12 30.95 -6.48
N TYR A 385 -21.36 29.64 -6.62
CA TYR A 385 -21.48 28.72 -5.49
C TYR A 385 -20.09 28.33 -4.96
N ASN A 386 -19.42 29.27 -4.30
CA ASN A 386 -18.03 29.11 -3.85
C ASN A 386 -17.80 29.53 -2.38
N VAL A 387 -18.84 29.92 -1.64
CA VAL A 387 -18.77 30.16 -0.20
C VAL A 387 -18.98 28.84 0.54
N ALA A 388 -17.91 28.28 1.07
CA ALA A 388 -17.95 26.95 1.68
C ALA A 388 -18.36 26.98 3.15
N SER A 389 -19.15 25.99 3.56
CA SER A 389 -19.58 25.74 4.94
C SER A 389 -19.72 24.22 5.17
N THR A 390 -19.73 23.81 6.44
CA THR A 390 -19.96 22.41 6.82
C THR A 390 -21.37 22.24 7.37
N VAL A 391 -22.03 21.16 6.96
CA VAL A 391 -23.34 20.75 7.43
C VAL A 391 -23.31 19.27 7.81
N ASN A 392 -24.14 18.85 8.75
CA ASN A 392 -24.29 17.43 9.06
C ASN A 392 -25.31 16.77 8.14
N GLY A 393 -25.09 15.51 7.82
CA GLY A 393 -25.98 14.72 6.98
C GLY A 393 -25.78 13.22 7.14
N PRO A 394 -26.49 12.43 6.32
CA PRO A 394 -26.29 11.00 6.25
C PRO A 394 -24.87 10.65 5.76
N ALA A 395 -24.45 9.42 6.03
CA ALA A 395 -23.25 8.84 5.46
C ALA A 395 -23.17 9.03 3.94
N LEU A 396 -21.96 9.27 3.46
CA LEU A 396 -21.68 9.66 2.08
C LEU A 396 -20.45 8.92 1.58
N ALA A 397 -20.51 8.48 0.32
CA ALA A 397 -19.39 7.82 -0.33
C ALA A 397 -19.03 8.58 -1.61
N TYR A 398 -17.74 8.88 -1.76
CA TYR A 398 -17.19 9.44 -2.99
C TYR A 398 -16.29 8.41 -3.66
N ARG A 399 -16.41 8.29 -4.98
CA ARG A 399 -15.48 7.55 -5.83
C ARG A 399 -14.99 8.45 -6.94
N ILE A 400 -13.81 8.16 -7.46
CA ILE A 400 -13.26 8.86 -8.62
C ILE A 400 -13.40 7.96 -9.84
N PHE A 401 -13.89 8.54 -10.92
CA PHE A 401 -14.03 7.94 -12.23
C PHE A 401 -13.03 8.59 -13.19
N PRO A 402 -12.15 7.82 -13.86
CA PRO A 402 -11.14 8.38 -14.73
C PRO A 402 -11.80 8.94 -16.01
N VAL A 403 -11.48 10.18 -16.33
CA VAL A 403 -11.88 10.83 -17.60
C VAL A 403 -10.66 11.18 -18.46
N GLU A 404 -9.49 10.72 -18.05
CA GLU A 404 -8.24 10.83 -18.77
C GLU A 404 -7.55 9.47 -18.73
N TYR A 405 -6.89 9.13 -19.82
CA TYR A 405 -6.12 7.89 -19.94
C TYR A 405 -4.77 8.20 -20.55
N CYS A 406 -3.74 7.53 -20.05
CA CYS A 406 -2.35 7.86 -20.30
C CYS A 406 -1.62 6.75 -21.04
N ALA A 407 -0.59 7.12 -21.80
CA ALA A 407 0.28 6.20 -22.52
C ALA A 407 1.29 5.51 -21.60
N ASP A 408 1.56 6.10 -20.44
CA ASP A 408 2.57 5.64 -19.49
C ASP A 408 2.03 5.52 -18.05
N PRO A 409 2.61 4.63 -17.21
CA PRO A 409 2.16 4.43 -15.84
C PRO A 409 2.51 5.58 -14.88
N ASN A 410 3.42 6.50 -15.26
CA ASN A 410 3.68 7.74 -14.50
C ASN A 410 2.65 8.83 -14.83
N LEU A 411 1.69 8.55 -15.71
CA LEU A 411 0.57 9.39 -16.06
C LEU A 411 0.98 10.78 -16.60
N THR A 412 1.97 10.82 -17.48
CA THR A 412 2.56 12.06 -18.00
C THR A 412 1.98 12.46 -19.36
N ASP A 413 1.73 11.49 -20.24
CA ASP A 413 1.10 11.69 -21.54
C ASP A 413 -0.31 11.11 -21.55
N CYS A 414 -1.34 11.94 -21.71
CA CYS A 414 -2.73 11.53 -21.52
C CYS A 414 -3.69 12.20 -22.51
N VAL A 415 -4.81 11.53 -22.74
CA VAL A 415 -5.93 11.98 -23.58
C VAL A 415 -7.24 11.97 -22.78
N GLU A 416 -8.13 12.92 -23.07
CA GLU A 416 -9.44 13.01 -22.40
C GLU A 416 -10.39 12.00 -23.06
N VAL A 417 -11.03 11.15 -22.25
CA VAL A 417 -11.98 10.13 -22.70
C VAL A 417 -13.24 10.24 -21.86
N ILE A 418 -14.27 10.86 -22.42
CA ILE A 418 -15.56 11.05 -21.76
C ILE A 418 -16.49 9.86 -22.07
N PRO A 419 -17.10 9.22 -21.05
CA PRO A 419 -18.07 8.15 -21.27
C PRO A 419 -19.18 8.54 -22.24
N PRO A 420 -19.67 7.60 -23.08
CA PRO A 420 -19.38 6.15 -23.06
C PRO A 420 -18.16 5.74 -23.89
N ALA A 421 -17.31 6.67 -24.32
CA ALA A 421 -16.14 6.34 -25.14
C ALA A 421 -15.19 5.37 -24.40
N ALA A 422 -14.67 4.38 -25.13
CA ALA A 422 -13.67 3.46 -24.63
C ALA A 422 -12.27 4.09 -24.70
N PRO A 423 -11.36 3.76 -23.77
CA PRO A 423 -10.00 4.27 -23.81
C PRO A 423 -9.25 3.78 -25.06
N PRO A 424 -8.45 4.65 -25.71
CA PRO A 424 -7.57 4.25 -26.81
C PRO A 424 -6.56 3.18 -26.39
N ALA A 425 -6.19 2.29 -27.32
CA ALA A 425 -5.26 1.20 -27.03
C ALA A 425 -3.83 1.66 -26.72
N ASP A 426 -3.43 2.83 -27.23
CA ASP A 426 -2.14 3.50 -26.97
C ASP A 426 -2.13 4.30 -25.66
N HIS A 427 -3.29 4.45 -25.00
CA HIS A 427 -3.44 5.11 -23.71
C HIS A 427 -4.17 4.19 -22.71
N PRO A 428 -3.56 3.07 -22.27
CA PRO A 428 -4.26 2.07 -21.46
C PRO A 428 -4.37 2.45 -19.97
N PHE A 429 -3.65 3.46 -19.48
CA PHE A 429 -3.53 3.72 -18.04
C PHE A 429 -4.56 4.77 -17.55
N PRO A 430 -5.54 4.41 -16.70
CA PRO A 430 -6.55 5.36 -16.24
C PRO A 430 -6.00 6.38 -15.23
N ALA A 431 -6.19 7.67 -15.49
CA ALA A 431 -5.81 8.75 -14.61
C ALA A 431 -6.96 9.15 -13.66
N HIS A 432 -6.95 8.58 -12.46
CA HIS A 432 -7.91 8.94 -11.41
C HIS A 432 -7.49 10.23 -10.69
N VAL A 433 -6.23 10.29 -10.27
CA VAL A 433 -5.61 11.46 -9.64
C VAL A 433 -4.21 11.64 -10.23
N ARG A 434 -3.87 12.87 -10.59
CA ARG A 434 -2.52 13.29 -11.02
C ARG A 434 -2.18 14.61 -10.36
N PHE A 435 -0.91 14.95 -10.24
CA PHE A 435 -0.45 16.20 -9.67
C PHE A 435 0.20 17.05 -10.74
N CYS A 436 -0.23 18.30 -10.83
CA CYS A 436 0.24 19.29 -11.79
C CYS A 436 1.12 20.36 -11.13
N ARG A 437 1.87 21.09 -11.95
CA ARG A 437 2.81 22.12 -11.48
C ARG A 437 2.10 23.40 -11.05
N THR A 438 0.99 23.73 -11.69
CA THR A 438 0.22 24.94 -11.43
C THR A 438 -1.27 24.63 -11.25
N GLN A 439 -1.97 25.53 -10.55
CA GLN A 439 -3.42 25.46 -10.41
C GLN A 439 -4.15 25.58 -11.76
N GLU A 440 -3.62 26.38 -12.69
CA GLU A 440 -4.18 26.53 -14.04
C GLU A 440 -4.18 25.19 -14.79
N GLU A 441 -3.08 24.43 -14.72
CA GLU A 441 -2.99 23.09 -15.31
C GLU A 441 -3.90 22.07 -14.63
N ALA A 442 -4.00 22.09 -13.30
CA ALA A 442 -4.89 21.18 -12.57
C ALA A 442 -6.38 21.42 -12.89
N LEU A 443 -6.77 22.68 -13.15
CA LEU A 443 -8.16 23.05 -13.43
C LEU A 443 -8.50 23.10 -14.93
N ALA A 444 -7.51 23.03 -15.83
CA ALA A 444 -7.72 23.12 -17.27
C ALA A 444 -8.68 22.04 -17.84
N HIS A 445 -9.35 22.38 -18.93
CA HIS A 445 -10.21 21.47 -19.70
C HIS A 445 -9.41 20.61 -20.67
N GLY A 446 -9.92 19.44 -21.05
CA GLY A 446 -9.15 18.52 -21.91
C GLY A 446 -8.01 17.85 -21.15
N ALA A 447 -7.22 17.02 -21.84
CA ALA A 447 -6.08 16.38 -21.22
C ALA A 447 -4.86 17.29 -21.24
N VAL A 448 -4.19 17.35 -20.09
CA VAL A 448 -2.97 18.14 -19.89
C VAL A 448 -1.78 17.18 -19.89
N THR A 449 -0.84 17.39 -20.82
CA THR A 449 0.33 16.52 -21.03
C THR A 449 1.65 17.29 -20.85
N PHE A 450 2.21 17.82 -21.93
CA PHE A 450 3.56 18.40 -21.95
C PHE A 450 3.56 19.90 -22.21
N ILE A 451 4.63 20.56 -21.75
CA ILE A 451 5.06 21.82 -22.34
C ILE A 451 5.96 21.48 -23.53
N ALA A 452 5.73 22.13 -24.66
CA ALA A 452 6.52 21.98 -25.88
C ALA A 452 7.92 22.61 -25.75
N THR A 453 8.74 22.09 -24.83
CA THR A 453 10.17 22.39 -24.64
C THR A 453 11.03 21.23 -25.12
N THR A 454 12.35 21.43 -25.22
CA THR A 454 13.31 20.36 -25.51
C THR A 454 14.37 20.28 -24.40
N PRO A 455 14.37 19.24 -23.56
CA PRO A 455 13.40 18.13 -23.50
C PRO A 455 12.00 18.57 -23.05
N GLN A 456 10.98 17.77 -23.36
CA GLN A 456 9.61 18.03 -22.93
C GLN A 456 9.52 18.03 -21.41
N THR A 457 8.77 18.97 -20.86
CA THR A 457 8.52 19.03 -19.41
C THR A 457 7.08 18.61 -19.14
N ASN A 458 6.90 17.62 -18.27
CA ASN A 458 5.58 17.13 -17.87
C ASN A 458 4.82 18.24 -17.13
N ARG A 459 3.57 18.50 -17.51
CA ARG A 459 2.70 19.43 -16.79
C ARG A 459 2.03 18.78 -15.59
N CYS A 460 1.68 17.50 -15.72
CA CYS A 460 1.10 16.68 -14.66
C CYS A 460 1.73 15.28 -14.66
N GLN A 461 1.65 14.59 -13.52
CA GLN A 461 2.18 13.24 -13.33
C GLN A 461 1.49 12.52 -12.17
N LEU A 462 1.69 11.21 -12.02
CA LEU A 462 1.15 10.43 -10.91
C LEU A 462 1.69 10.88 -9.54
N LYS A 463 2.96 11.30 -9.49
CA LYS A 463 3.67 11.52 -8.23
C LYS A 463 3.51 12.95 -7.68
N TYR A 464 3.04 13.08 -6.44
CA TYR A 464 3.10 14.32 -5.68
C TYR A 464 4.56 14.66 -5.35
N LEU A 465 4.99 15.88 -5.64
CA LEU A 465 6.35 16.35 -5.34
C LEU A 465 6.35 17.73 -4.69
N ASN A 466 6.87 17.79 -3.48
CA ASN A 466 7.10 19.03 -2.72
C ASN A 466 8.48 19.02 -2.04
N VAL A 467 9.52 19.00 -2.86
CA VAL A 467 10.91 18.99 -2.39
C VAL A 467 11.63 20.22 -2.93
N THR A 468 12.29 20.95 -2.04
CA THR A 468 13.12 22.11 -2.40
C THR A 468 14.21 21.70 -3.38
N GLY A 469 14.36 22.44 -4.48
CA GLY A 469 15.35 22.17 -5.52
C GLY A 469 14.89 21.22 -6.64
N LEU A 470 13.71 20.60 -6.51
CA LEU A 470 13.07 19.84 -7.59
C LEU A 470 11.87 20.60 -8.16
N GLN A 471 11.48 20.27 -9.40
CA GLN A 471 10.22 20.74 -9.97
C GLN A 471 9.07 20.18 -9.13
N THR A 472 8.24 21.07 -8.60
CA THR A 472 7.10 20.69 -7.76
C THR A 472 5.88 20.30 -8.59
N TYR A 473 5.12 19.33 -8.08
CA TYR A 473 3.85 18.85 -8.60
C TYR A 473 2.91 18.68 -7.42
N GLN A 474 2.13 19.73 -7.15
CA GLN A 474 1.39 19.88 -5.89
C GLN A 474 -0.11 20.08 -6.09
N PHE A 475 -0.53 20.42 -7.31
CA PHE A 475 -1.93 20.73 -7.61
C PHE A 475 -2.63 19.49 -8.14
N PRO A 476 -3.49 18.84 -7.35
CA PRO A 476 -4.14 17.63 -7.80
C PRO A 476 -5.18 17.92 -8.88
N ARG A 477 -5.15 17.08 -9.91
CA ARG A 477 -6.09 17.00 -11.01
C ARG A 477 -6.86 15.71 -10.86
N TYR A 478 -8.17 15.83 -10.82
CA TYR A 478 -9.07 14.72 -10.56
C TYR A 478 -9.79 14.26 -11.82
N GLY A 479 -10.08 12.97 -11.86
CA GLY A 479 -11.20 12.44 -12.60
C GLY A 479 -12.54 13.05 -12.15
N TRP A 480 -13.64 12.51 -12.66
CA TRP A 480 -14.96 12.91 -12.15
C TRP A 480 -15.27 12.21 -10.85
N PHE A 481 -15.87 12.92 -9.90
CA PHE A 481 -16.36 12.29 -8.68
C PHE A 481 -17.74 11.71 -8.90
N ILE A 482 -18.03 10.63 -8.19
CA ILE A 482 -19.35 10.03 -8.08
C ILE A 482 -19.72 10.03 -6.60
N ARG A 483 -20.86 10.62 -6.26
CA ARG A 483 -21.42 10.63 -4.90
C ARG A 483 -22.55 9.64 -4.76
N ASP A 484 -22.46 8.80 -3.73
CA ASP A 484 -23.60 8.07 -3.17
C ASP A 484 -23.98 8.68 -1.81
N THR A 485 -25.28 8.94 -1.60
CA THR A 485 -25.82 9.36 -0.29
C THR A 485 -26.48 8.16 0.37
N ILE A 486 -25.88 7.66 1.46
CA ILE A 486 -26.27 6.41 2.12
C ILE A 486 -27.43 6.69 3.09
N LYS A 487 -28.67 6.53 2.62
CA LYS A 487 -29.90 6.80 3.38
C LYS A 487 -30.96 5.72 3.15
N SER A 488 -31.85 5.55 4.12
CA SER A 488 -32.88 4.50 4.11
C SER A 488 -33.89 4.60 2.95
N THR A 489 -34.03 5.77 2.33
CA THR A 489 -34.88 5.98 1.16
C THR A 489 -34.26 5.51 -0.16
N VAL A 490 -32.96 5.16 -0.16
CA VAL A 490 -32.28 4.56 -1.31
C VAL A 490 -32.25 3.05 -1.11
N THR A 491 -32.93 2.32 -1.99
CA THR A 491 -33.16 0.87 -1.82
C THR A 491 -31.93 0.02 -2.14
N SER A 492 -31.05 0.48 -3.03
CA SER A 492 -29.85 -0.27 -3.42
C SER A 492 -28.72 0.63 -3.93
N TYR A 493 -27.49 0.14 -3.81
CA TYR A 493 -26.24 0.78 -4.21
C TYR A 493 -25.49 -0.15 -5.17
N SER A 494 -25.33 0.27 -6.43
CA SER A 494 -24.61 -0.48 -7.45
C SER A 494 -23.11 -0.14 -7.48
N GLY A 495 -22.34 -0.83 -8.34
CA GLY A 495 -20.91 -0.58 -8.48
C GLY A 495 -20.11 -1.04 -7.26
N ARG A 496 -20.52 -2.15 -6.64
CA ARG A 496 -19.89 -2.79 -5.48
C ARG A 496 -19.33 -4.19 -5.81
N PRO A 497 -18.56 -4.37 -6.91
CA PRO A 497 -18.18 -5.70 -7.38
C PRO A 497 -17.29 -6.50 -6.41
N LEU A 498 -16.58 -5.85 -5.49
CA LEU A 498 -15.69 -6.51 -4.54
C LEU A 498 -16.29 -6.64 -3.12
N ARG A 499 -17.57 -6.28 -2.94
CA ARG A 499 -18.27 -6.36 -1.65
C ARG A 499 -18.86 -7.74 -1.43
N VAL A 500 -18.08 -8.61 -0.78
CA VAL A 500 -18.44 -10.01 -0.50
C VAL A 500 -19.50 -10.16 0.59
N ASP A 501 -19.76 -9.10 1.35
CA ASP A 501 -20.79 -9.04 2.39
C ASP A 501 -22.20 -8.73 1.85
N CYS A 502 -22.31 -8.36 0.57
CA CYS A 502 -23.60 -8.06 -0.05
C CYS A 502 -24.22 -9.31 -0.68
N ALA A 503 -25.44 -9.64 -0.30
CA ALA A 503 -26.13 -10.84 -0.77
C ALA A 503 -26.39 -10.85 -2.28
N ALA A 504 -26.49 -9.66 -2.89
CA ALA A 504 -26.76 -9.47 -4.32
C ALA A 504 -25.61 -8.75 -5.05
N ALA A 505 -24.36 -8.95 -4.63
CA ALA A 505 -23.17 -8.38 -5.29
C ALA A 505 -23.26 -8.53 -6.83
N PRO A 506 -22.99 -7.46 -7.62
CA PRO A 506 -22.32 -6.20 -7.29
C PRO A 506 -23.24 -5.08 -6.77
N VAL A 507 -24.41 -5.43 -6.22
CA VAL A 507 -25.39 -4.50 -5.65
C VAL A 507 -25.58 -4.77 -4.15
N CYS A 508 -25.56 -3.72 -3.34
CA CYS A 508 -25.78 -3.77 -1.90
C CYS A 508 -27.08 -3.04 -1.51
N SER A 509 -27.79 -3.55 -0.51
CA SER A 509 -28.92 -2.87 0.13
C SER A 509 -28.45 -1.74 1.06
N TYR A 510 -29.38 -0.87 1.49
CA TYR A 510 -29.08 0.15 2.51
C TYR A 510 -28.53 -0.45 3.80
N THR A 511 -29.12 -1.54 4.30
CA THR A 511 -28.68 -2.17 5.55
C THR A 511 -27.24 -2.68 5.45
N GLU A 512 -26.86 -3.27 4.32
CA GLU A 512 -25.49 -3.74 4.08
C GLU A 512 -24.51 -2.56 3.96
N GLU A 513 -24.88 -1.51 3.22
CA GLU A 513 -24.02 -0.34 3.00
C GLU A 513 -23.80 0.48 4.29
N ILE A 514 -24.86 0.75 5.06
CA ILE A 514 -24.72 1.54 6.30
C ILE A 514 -23.96 0.77 7.39
N GLN A 515 -24.07 -0.57 7.43
CA GLN A 515 -23.25 -1.39 8.34
C GLN A 515 -21.78 -1.36 7.95
N ASN A 516 -21.47 -1.41 6.65
CA ASN A 516 -20.09 -1.31 6.17
C ASN A 516 -19.48 0.06 6.49
N TYR A 517 -20.25 1.14 6.30
CA TYR A 517 -19.85 2.49 6.68
C TYR A 517 -19.62 2.63 8.19
N ALA A 518 -20.50 2.08 9.02
CA ALA A 518 -20.33 2.09 10.48
C ALA A 518 -19.04 1.36 10.90
N LYS A 519 -18.72 0.22 10.27
CA LYS A 519 -17.47 -0.52 10.53
C LYS A 519 -16.24 0.29 10.11
N TRP A 520 -16.25 0.91 8.93
CA TRP A 520 -15.18 1.84 8.54
C TRP A 520 -14.99 2.94 9.58
N TYR A 521 -16.07 3.60 9.99
CA TYR A 521 -16.02 4.73 10.91
C TYR A 521 -15.40 4.35 12.26
N ALA A 522 -15.77 3.18 12.79
CA ALA A 522 -15.33 2.70 14.09
C ALA A 522 -13.92 2.06 14.08
N TYR A 523 -13.51 1.44 12.97
CA TYR A 523 -12.32 0.58 12.91
C TYR A 523 -11.22 1.02 11.93
N TYR A 524 -11.45 1.97 11.02
CA TYR A 524 -10.49 2.29 9.95
C TYR A 524 -10.30 3.78 9.66
N ARG A 525 -11.13 4.65 10.24
CA ARG A 525 -11.19 6.09 9.90
C ARG A 525 -9.91 6.87 10.19
N THR A 526 -9.02 6.36 11.03
CA THR A 526 -7.69 6.93 11.27
C THR A 526 -6.60 5.92 10.94
N ARG A 527 -5.36 6.38 10.71
CA ARG A 527 -4.19 5.51 10.49
C ARG A 527 -4.02 4.48 11.62
N MET A 528 -4.16 4.91 12.88
CA MET A 528 -4.07 4.04 14.05
C MET A 528 -5.20 3.00 14.10
N GLN A 529 -6.45 3.39 13.84
CA GLN A 529 -7.56 2.44 13.79
C GLN A 529 -7.34 1.40 12.67
N MET A 530 -6.99 1.85 11.46
CA MET A 530 -6.67 0.98 10.33
C MET A 530 -5.53 0.00 10.66
N MET A 531 -4.46 0.47 11.30
CA MET A 531 -3.34 -0.36 11.76
C MET A 531 -3.78 -1.39 12.79
N LYS A 532 -4.52 -0.98 13.83
CA LYS A 532 -5.03 -1.88 14.88
C LYS A 532 -5.88 -2.99 14.28
N THR A 533 -6.82 -2.63 13.42
CA THR A 533 -7.72 -3.60 12.79
C THR A 533 -6.97 -4.57 11.88
N SER A 534 -6.10 -4.06 11.02
CA SER A 534 -5.41 -4.90 10.02
C SER A 534 -4.40 -5.85 10.66
N VAL A 535 -3.66 -5.41 11.69
CA VAL A 535 -2.76 -6.26 12.47
C VAL A 535 -3.56 -7.29 13.26
N GLY A 536 -4.64 -6.87 13.93
CA GLY A 536 -5.51 -7.76 14.69
C GLY A 536 -6.09 -8.90 13.83
N ILE A 537 -6.43 -8.63 12.58
CA ILE A 537 -6.91 -9.66 11.65
C ILE A 537 -5.74 -10.54 11.15
N SER A 538 -4.63 -9.93 10.74
CA SER A 538 -3.53 -10.62 10.07
C SER A 538 -2.76 -11.57 11.01
N PHE A 539 -2.60 -11.22 12.28
CA PHE A 539 -1.86 -12.04 13.25
C PHE A 539 -2.62 -13.28 13.70
N ARG A 540 -3.95 -13.31 13.57
CA ARG A 540 -4.79 -14.44 14.02
C ARG A 540 -4.36 -15.78 13.41
N GLY A 541 -3.96 -15.76 12.14
CA GLY A 541 -3.48 -16.93 11.41
C GLY A 541 -2.25 -17.60 12.01
N PHE A 542 -1.50 -16.88 12.87
CA PHE A 542 -0.23 -17.33 13.44
C PHE A 542 -0.33 -17.74 14.91
N ILE A 543 -1.48 -17.53 15.56
CA ILE A 543 -1.69 -17.92 16.97
C ILE A 543 -1.63 -19.45 17.08
N SER A 544 -0.66 -19.99 17.81
CA SER A 544 -0.52 -21.42 18.04
C SER A 544 -1.44 -21.91 19.15
N ASN A 545 -1.80 -23.20 19.08
CA ASN A 545 -2.49 -23.92 20.15
C ASN A 545 -2.02 -25.38 20.13
N PRO A 546 -0.82 -25.66 20.66
CA PRO A 546 -0.23 -27.00 20.60
C PRO A 546 -1.08 -28.07 21.30
N THR A 547 -1.91 -27.66 22.27
CA THR A 547 -2.82 -28.53 23.02
C THR A 547 -4.22 -28.63 22.42
N GLY A 548 -4.52 -27.89 21.34
CA GLY A 548 -5.83 -27.86 20.70
C GLY A 548 -6.12 -29.10 19.84
N THR A 549 -7.35 -29.20 19.35
CA THR A 549 -7.78 -30.25 18.41
C THR A 549 -8.41 -29.61 17.17
N PRO A 550 -7.76 -29.68 15.99
CA PRO A 550 -6.43 -30.25 15.73
C PRO A 550 -5.29 -29.40 16.36
N PRO A 551 -4.17 -30.02 16.78
CA PRO A 551 -3.02 -29.30 17.32
C PRO A 551 -2.44 -28.32 16.31
N LYS A 552 -2.13 -27.10 16.76
CA LYS A 552 -1.42 -26.10 15.97
C LYS A 552 -0.09 -25.75 16.64
N PRO A 553 1.06 -26.21 16.11
CA PRO A 553 2.36 -26.03 16.76
C PRO A 553 2.81 -24.57 16.78
N ASP A 554 3.79 -24.28 17.64
CA ASP A 554 4.47 -22.99 17.69
C ASP A 554 5.30 -22.79 16.42
N ASN A 555 4.99 -21.74 15.66
CA ASN A 555 5.67 -21.41 14.39
C ASN A 555 6.33 -20.03 14.40
N LEU A 556 5.99 -19.18 15.38
CA LEU A 556 6.50 -17.82 15.54
C LEU A 556 6.51 -17.41 17.03
N ARG A 557 7.54 -16.67 17.45
CA ARG A 557 7.59 -15.96 18.72
C ARG A 557 7.38 -14.47 18.46
N VAL A 558 6.49 -13.82 19.20
CA VAL A 558 6.11 -12.43 18.94
C VAL A 558 6.26 -11.60 20.21
N GLY A 559 6.95 -10.47 20.09
CA GLY A 559 6.96 -9.38 21.05
C GLY A 559 6.43 -8.09 20.43
N PHE A 560 6.28 -7.08 21.27
CA PHE A 560 5.69 -5.79 20.89
C PHE A 560 6.47 -4.65 21.52
N ILE A 561 6.71 -3.58 20.76
CA ILE A 561 7.22 -2.32 21.29
C ILE A 561 6.66 -1.14 20.47
N THR A 562 6.54 0.05 21.07
CA THR A 562 6.28 1.27 20.30
C THR A 562 7.57 2.04 20.00
N ILE A 563 7.55 2.87 18.95
CA ILE A 563 8.71 3.70 18.60
C ILE A 563 9.10 4.67 19.73
N LEU A 564 8.12 5.12 20.52
CA LEU A 564 8.27 6.07 21.62
C LEU A 564 8.41 5.41 23.01
N ALA A 565 8.60 4.09 23.09
CA ALA A 565 8.57 3.37 24.35
C ALA A 565 9.52 3.93 25.42
N ALA A 566 10.63 4.57 25.05
CA ALA A 566 11.63 5.11 25.98
C ALA A 566 11.62 6.65 26.10
N SER A 567 10.53 7.34 25.75
CA SER A 567 10.51 8.82 25.70
C SER A 567 10.79 9.51 27.05
N SER A 568 10.65 8.80 28.17
CA SER A 568 10.95 9.28 29.54
C SER A 568 12.35 8.89 30.03
N GLY A 569 13.21 8.36 29.15
CA GLY A 569 14.56 7.88 29.49
C GLY A 569 14.62 6.40 29.90
N SER A 570 13.47 5.74 30.05
CA SER A 570 13.34 4.30 30.29
C SER A 570 12.15 3.76 29.51
N VAL A 571 12.23 2.52 29.04
CA VAL A 571 11.16 1.80 28.35
C VAL A 571 9.95 1.66 29.29
N ASP A 572 8.81 2.20 28.87
CA ASP A 572 7.52 2.10 29.54
C ASP A 572 6.96 0.68 29.38
N PRO A 573 6.69 -0.06 30.48
CA PRO A 573 6.12 -1.41 30.42
C PRO A 573 4.74 -1.48 29.74
N THR A 574 4.00 -0.38 29.67
CA THR A 574 2.73 -0.31 28.93
C THR A 574 2.93 -0.32 27.42
N GLN A 575 4.14 0.01 26.95
CA GLN A 575 4.50 0.12 25.54
C GLN A 575 5.44 -0.99 25.07
N TYR A 576 5.73 -1.97 25.93
CA TYR A 576 6.61 -3.09 25.65
C TYR A 576 5.98 -4.41 26.10
N LEU A 577 6.17 -5.44 25.29
CA LEU A 577 5.89 -6.85 25.58
C LEU A 577 7.07 -7.67 25.10
N ARG A 578 7.65 -8.46 26.00
CA ARG A 578 8.72 -9.40 25.67
C ARG A 578 8.31 -10.38 24.57
N ILE A 579 9.31 -10.90 23.86
CA ILE A 579 9.11 -11.90 22.81
C ILE A 579 8.90 -13.28 23.44
N ASP A 580 7.78 -13.92 23.14
CA ASP A 580 7.42 -15.26 23.62
C ASP A 580 6.68 -16.05 22.53
N ASN A 581 6.51 -17.37 22.71
CA ASN A 581 5.75 -18.21 21.78
C ASN A 581 4.36 -17.61 21.57
N PHE A 582 3.96 -17.40 20.31
CA PHE A 582 2.71 -16.72 19.98
C PHE A 582 1.49 -17.64 20.11
N ASN A 583 1.32 -18.23 21.29
CA ASN A 583 0.19 -19.03 21.69
C ASN A 583 -0.98 -18.14 22.15
N THR A 584 -2.10 -18.75 22.54
CA THR A 584 -3.29 -18.04 23.03
C THR A 584 -2.99 -17.01 24.13
N THR A 585 -2.10 -17.33 25.07
CA THR A 585 -1.75 -16.42 26.19
C THR A 585 -0.96 -15.21 25.70
N GLN A 586 0.10 -15.44 24.93
CA GLN A 586 0.91 -14.36 24.39
C GLN A 586 0.12 -13.51 23.39
N ALA A 587 -0.76 -14.12 22.59
CA ALA A 587 -1.67 -13.41 21.72
C ALA A 587 -2.62 -12.52 22.51
N ASN A 588 -3.20 -12.99 23.62
CA ASN A 588 -4.04 -12.14 24.46
C ASN A 588 -3.26 -10.93 25.04
N ASN A 589 -2.04 -11.16 25.54
CA ASN A 589 -1.16 -10.09 26.02
C ASN A 589 -0.83 -9.08 24.91
N PHE A 590 -0.53 -9.56 23.71
CA PHE A 590 -0.25 -8.73 22.54
C PHE A 590 -1.46 -7.86 22.18
N TYR A 591 -2.65 -8.46 21.94
CA TYR A 591 -3.84 -7.72 21.51
C TYR A 591 -4.28 -6.69 22.56
N THR A 592 -4.29 -7.08 23.84
CA THR A 592 -4.66 -6.19 24.95
C THR A 592 -3.75 -4.97 24.99
N LYS A 593 -2.43 -5.17 24.93
CA LYS A 593 -1.47 -4.07 25.00
C LYS A 593 -1.48 -3.24 23.72
N PHE A 594 -1.56 -3.88 22.56
CA PHE A 594 -1.56 -3.25 21.25
C PHE A 594 -2.79 -2.34 21.05
N TYR A 595 -3.99 -2.80 21.38
CA TYR A 595 -5.22 -2.00 21.23
C TYR A 595 -5.29 -0.81 22.16
N GLN A 596 -4.58 -0.83 23.29
CA GLN A 596 -4.51 0.28 24.24
C GLN A 596 -3.55 1.41 23.82
N GLN A 597 -2.74 1.25 22.78
CA GLN A 597 -1.74 2.26 22.43
C GLN A 597 -2.38 3.53 21.85
N PRO A 598 -2.05 4.72 22.39
CA PRO A 598 -2.47 6.00 21.82
C PRO A 598 -1.37 6.60 20.91
N PRO A 599 -1.76 7.44 19.92
CA PRO A 599 -0.86 8.39 19.25
C PRO A 599 -0.16 9.35 20.25
N ARG A 600 1.08 9.76 19.94
CA ARG A 600 2.01 10.59 20.75
C ARG A 600 2.92 11.41 19.82
N LEU A 601 3.67 12.41 20.28
CA LEU A 601 4.13 13.49 19.37
C LEU A 601 5.20 13.17 18.30
N PHE A 602 6.27 12.41 18.59
CA PHE A 602 7.46 12.31 17.70
C PHE A 602 7.60 10.95 16.98
N THR A 603 8.47 10.89 15.97
CA THR A 603 8.69 9.69 15.13
C THR A 603 10.17 9.24 15.10
N PRO A 604 10.77 8.81 16.25
CA PRO A 604 12.20 8.50 16.35
C PRO A 604 12.57 7.11 15.80
N LEU A 605 12.30 6.86 14.51
CA LEU A 605 12.42 5.51 13.92
C LEU A 605 13.84 4.94 13.98
N ARG A 606 14.86 5.77 13.75
CA ARG A 606 16.27 5.32 13.75
C ARG A 606 16.69 4.80 15.12
N GLU A 607 16.28 5.50 16.19
CA GLU A 607 16.50 5.05 17.57
C GLU A 607 15.65 3.82 17.91
N ALA A 608 14.38 3.78 17.48
CA ALA A 608 13.49 2.64 17.70
C ALA A 608 14.01 1.35 17.05
N LEU A 609 14.54 1.42 15.82
CA LEU A 609 15.17 0.28 15.15
C LEU A 609 16.48 -0.13 15.84
N SER A 610 17.25 0.84 16.34
CA SER A 610 18.45 0.56 17.15
C SER A 610 18.09 -0.17 18.44
N ARG A 611 16.98 0.20 19.08
CA ARG A 611 16.46 -0.47 20.28
C ARG A 611 16.07 -1.92 20.01
N ALA A 612 15.45 -2.21 18.87
CA ALA A 612 15.21 -3.59 18.44
C ALA A 612 16.52 -4.39 18.30
N GLY A 613 17.54 -3.77 17.69
CA GLY A 613 18.88 -4.35 17.60
C GLY A 613 19.51 -4.66 18.97
N TRP A 614 19.37 -3.75 19.94
CA TRP A 614 19.86 -3.95 21.32
C TRP A 614 19.14 -5.08 22.05
N ILE A 615 17.82 -5.22 21.83
CA ILE A 615 17.03 -6.33 22.38
C ILE A 615 17.56 -7.66 21.87
N PHE A 616 17.79 -7.81 20.56
CA PHE A 616 18.34 -9.05 20.00
C PHE A 616 19.80 -9.29 20.39
N ALA A 617 20.58 -8.22 20.60
CA ALA A 617 21.92 -8.32 21.17
C ALA A 617 21.94 -8.64 22.67
N GLY A 618 20.80 -8.76 23.36
CA GLY A 618 20.77 -9.02 24.81
C GLY A 618 21.33 -7.88 25.67
N LYS A 619 21.48 -6.68 25.08
CA LYS A 619 21.89 -5.48 25.80
C LYS A 619 20.65 -4.88 26.45
N LEU A 620 20.25 -5.43 27.60
CA LEU A 620 19.00 -5.12 28.32
C LEU A 620 19.28 -4.34 29.61
N GLY A 621 18.29 -3.56 30.07
CA GLY A 621 18.35 -2.80 31.32
C GLY A 621 19.31 -1.61 31.28
N THR A 622 19.73 -1.17 30.09
CA THR A 622 20.72 -0.09 29.91
C THR A 622 20.48 0.70 28.62
N GLY A 623 20.89 1.96 28.58
CA GLY A 623 20.76 2.84 27.41
C GLY A 623 19.38 2.76 26.75
N LEU A 624 19.32 2.38 25.47
CA LEU A 624 18.06 2.31 24.69
C LEU A 624 17.02 1.31 25.26
N THR A 625 17.46 0.34 26.06
CA THR A 625 16.64 -0.72 26.66
C THR A 625 16.58 -0.59 28.18
N ALA A 626 16.95 0.58 28.74
CA ALA A 626 16.72 0.88 30.15
C ALA A 626 15.25 0.59 30.49
N GLY A 627 14.99 -0.09 31.61
CA GLY A 627 13.64 -0.54 32.00
C GLY A 627 13.21 -1.91 31.45
N ILE A 628 13.90 -2.48 30.46
CA ILE A 628 13.67 -3.87 30.04
C ILE A 628 14.51 -4.82 30.93
N PRO A 629 13.90 -5.76 31.67
CA PRO A 629 14.63 -6.71 32.50
C PRO A 629 15.56 -7.62 31.68
N ALA A 630 16.72 -7.99 32.23
CA ALA A 630 17.63 -8.95 31.57
C ALA A 630 17.00 -10.33 31.32
N ALA A 631 15.99 -10.72 32.13
CA ALA A 631 15.23 -11.96 31.94
C ALA A 631 14.37 -11.97 30.67
N ASP A 632 14.14 -10.80 30.04
CA ASP A 632 13.38 -10.68 28.80
C ASP A 632 14.26 -10.88 27.55
N ASP A 633 15.51 -11.32 27.70
CA ASP A 633 16.38 -11.71 26.57
C ASP A 633 15.64 -12.70 25.66
N PRO A 634 15.40 -12.33 24.39
CA PRO A 634 14.60 -13.15 23.50
C PRO A 634 15.37 -14.33 22.92
N ILE A 635 16.71 -14.35 22.98
CA ILE A 635 17.49 -15.40 22.31
C ILE A 635 17.50 -16.67 23.15
N GLN A 636 16.97 -17.76 22.59
CA GLN A 636 16.91 -19.08 23.25
C GLN A 636 17.96 -20.06 22.72
N SER A 637 18.46 -19.82 21.51
CA SER A 637 19.48 -20.66 20.85
C SER A 637 20.25 -19.83 19.83
N SER A 638 21.50 -20.20 19.59
CA SER A 638 22.40 -19.53 18.63
C SER A 638 21.88 -19.57 17.19
N CYS A 639 21.22 -20.65 16.77
CA CYS A 639 20.76 -20.76 15.37
C CYS A 639 19.40 -20.06 15.12
N GLN A 640 18.88 -19.30 16.09
CA GLN A 640 17.57 -18.67 16.05
C GLN A 640 17.57 -17.43 15.14
N LYS A 641 16.57 -17.35 14.25
CA LYS A 641 16.38 -16.18 13.38
C LYS A 641 15.63 -15.07 14.11
N ASN A 642 16.07 -13.82 13.92
CA ASN A 642 15.51 -12.65 14.58
C ASN A 642 15.03 -11.62 13.54
N TYR A 643 13.76 -11.25 13.65
CA TYR A 643 13.08 -10.34 12.73
C TYR A 643 12.56 -9.12 13.48
N SER A 644 12.80 -7.93 12.93
CA SER A 644 12.11 -6.70 13.31
C SER A 644 11.11 -6.34 12.22
N LEU A 645 9.85 -6.10 12.58
CA LEU A 645 8.85 -5.51 11.69
C LEU A 645 8.56 -4.10 12.17
N LEU A 646 9.15 -3.11 11.50
CA LEU A 646 8.96 -1.70 11.77
C LEU A 646 7.80 -1.16 10.94
N THR A 647 6.73 -0.73 11.60
CA THR A 647 5.57 -0.11 10.93
C THR A 647 5.56 1.38 11.23
N THR A 648 5.22 2.21 10.25
CA THR A 648 5.18 3.68 10.39
C THR A 648 4.50 4.36 9.21
N ASP A 649 4.09 5.61 9.37
CA ASP A 649 3.81 6.50 8.22
C ASP A 649 5.05 7.24 7.70
N GLY A 650 6.22 6.94 8.27
CA GLY A 650 7.54 6.93 7.62
C GLY A 650 8.29 8.26 7.50
N PHE A 651 7.69 9.38 7.92
CA PHE A 651 8.41 10.65 8.11
C PHE A 651 9.21 10.61 9.42
N TRP A 652 10.35 9.92 9.41
CA TRP A 652 11.18 9.86 10.62
C TRP A 652 11.74 11.24 10.96
N ASN A 653 11.83 11.51 12.26
CA ASN A 653 12.39 12.72 12.83
C ASN A 653 13.15 12.44 14.12
N SER A 654 13.77 13.48 14.67
CA SER A 654 14.44 13.43 15.97
C SER A 654 15.75 12.60 15.95
N ASN A 655 16.02 11.85 17.03
CA ASN A 655 17.31 11.30 17.39
C ASN A 655 17.94 10.39 16.32
N ALA A 656 19.27 10.41 16.28
CA ALA A 656 20.05 9.49 15.46
C ALA A 656 19.92 8.05 15.97
N GLY A 657 20.04 7.08 15.06
CA GLY A 657 20.25 5.69 15.45
C GLY A 657 21.56 5.52 16.19
N GLN A 658 21.68 4.42 16.94
CA GLN A 658 22.88 4.12 17.74
C GLN A 658 23.43 2.75 17.41
N ASP A 659 24.76 2.64 17.42
CA ASP A 659 25.47 1.37 17.38
C ASP A 659 25.35 0.60 18.72
N ILE A 660 25.97 -0.57 18.80
CA ILE A 660 25.87 -1.41 20.01
C ILE A 660 26.61 -0.79 21.21
N ALA A 661 27.48 0.19 21.00
CA ALA A 661 28.18 0.92 22.06
C ALA A 661 27.41 2.18 22.51
N GLY A 662 26.29 2.53 21.87
CA GLY A 662 25.55 3.77 22.15
C GLY A 662 26.12 5.01 21.47
N THR A 663 26.98 4.82 20.47
CA THR A 663 27.48 5.92 19.62
C THR A 663 26.48 6.18 18.50
N ALA A 664 26.36 7.44 18.05
CA ALA A 664 25.55 7.77 16.89
C ALA A 664 25.97 6.97 15.64
N MET A 665 25.00 6.54 14.85
CA MET A 665 25.22 5.70 13.69
C MET A 665 25.99 6.42 12.58
N GLY A 666 27.03 5.78 12.07
CA GLY A 666 27.78 6.22 10.89
C GLY A 666 27.12 5.78 9.57
N ASN A 667 27.83 5.98 8.46
CA ASN A 667 27.44 5.42 7.16
C ASN A 667 28.02 4.00 7.02
N TRP A 668 27.17 3.06 6.63
CA TRP A 668 27.52 1.64 6.47
C TRP A 668 27.29 1.10 5.07
N ASP A 669 26.60 1.85 4.21
CA ASP A 669 26.21 1.42 2.87
C ASP A 669 26.83 2.23 1.72
N ASN A 670 27.77 3.14 1.98
CA ASN A 670 28.50 3.95 0.98
C ASN A 670 29.64 3.26 0.22
N ILE A 671 29.83 1.96 0.41
CA ILE A 671 30.87 1.19 -0.29
C ILE A 671 30.18 0.13 -1.14
N ASP A 672 30.33 0.24 -2.45
CA ASP A 672 29.87 -0.79 -3.38
C ASP A 672 30.73 -2.06 -3.27
N ASN A 673 30.11 -3.22 -3.41
CA ASN A 673 30.71 -4.55 -3.25
C ASN A 673 31.49 -4.72 -1.93
N ASN A 674 31.01 -4.11 -0.84
CA ASN A 674 31.62 -4.22 0.48
C ASN A 674 31.50 -5.66 1.00
N LEU A 675 32.61 -6.40 0.95
CA LEU A 675 32.71 -7.73 1.53
C LEU A 675 33.15 -7.63 2.99
N TYR A 676 32.29 -8.04 3.91
CA TYR A 676 32.58 -8.04 5.34
C TYR A 676 32.09 -9.33 5.99
N THR A 677 32.98 -10.02 6.69
CA THR A 677 32.67 -11.22 7.47
C THR A 677 32.96 -10.93 8.95
N PRO A 678 31.98 -11.10 9.86
CA PRO A 678 32.23 -10.95 11.29
C PRO A 678 33.28 -11.92 11.83
N ALA A 679 33.96 -11.52 12.90
CA ALA A 679 34.94 -12.35 13.56
C ALA A 679 34.32 -13.68 14.02
N GLY A 680 35.00 -14.81 13.77
CA GLY A 680 34.52 -16.12 14.20
C GLY A 680 33.51 -16.80 13.26
N VAL A 681 33.13 -16.17 12.14
CA VAL A 681 32.30 -16.81 11.10
C VAL A 681 33.16 -17.61 10.12
N ASN A 682 32.79 -18.87 9.87
CA ASN A 682 33.50 -19.78 8.95
C ASN A 682 32.50 -20.73 8.24
N PRO A 683 32.49 -20.81 6.89
CA PRO A 683 33.34 -20.11 5.94
C PRO A 683 33.08 -18.60 5.91
N ALA A 684 34.11 -17.84 5.51
CA ALA A 684 33.95 -16.42 5.25
C ALA A 684 32.92 -16.19 4.13
N TYR A 685 32.26 -15.04 4.18
CA TYR A 685 31.25 -14.70 3.19
C TYR A 685 31.88 -14.44 1.83
N THR A 686 31.14 -14.83 0.80
CA THR A 686 31.45 -14.56 -0.60
C THR A 686 30.52 -13.50 -1.19
N ASP A 687 29.37 -13.27 -0.55
CA ASP A 687 28.39 -12.27 -0.96
C ASP A 687 28.64 -10.94 -0.22
N PRO A 688 28.60 -9.79 -0.92
CA PRO A 688 28.83 -8.49 -0.28
C PRO A 688 27.65 -8.07 0.62
N VAL A 689 27.95 -7.44 1.76
CA VAL A 689 26.94 -6.88 2.66
C VAL A 689 26.33 -5.59 2.13
N SER A 690 27.07 -4.84 1.30
CA SER A 690 26.53 -3.72 0.50
C SER A 690 26.97 -3.85 -0.96
N SER A 691 26.03 -3.76 -1.90
CA SER A 691 26.33 -3.72 -3.33
C SER A 691 25.21 -3.04 -4.12
N ARG A 692 25.58 -2.47 -5.28
CA ARG A 692 24.62 -1.93 -6.25
C ARG A 692 23.69 -3.02 -6.77
N THR A 693 24.22 -4.21 -7.07
CA THR A 693 23.45 -5.32 -7.66
C THR A 693 22.33 -5.84 -6.75
N THR A 694 22.46 -5.67 -5.44
CA THR A 694 21.45 -6.02 -4.44
C THR A 694 20.57 -4.84 -4.03
N GLY A 695 20.87 -3.63 -4.52
CA GLY A 695 20.18 -2.39 -4.16
C GLY A 695 20.50 -1.90 -2.75
N THR A 696 21.51 -2.46 -2.09
CA THR A 696 21.90 -2.10 -0.72
C THR A 696 22.89 -0.95 -0.68
N TYR A 697 23.67 -0.76 -1.74
CA TYR A 697 24.54 0.41 -1.92
C TYR A 697 23.71 1.66 -2.18
N ASP A 698 23.92 2.71 -1.38
CA ASP A 698 23.20 3.99 -1.47
C ASP A 698 23.59 4.83 -2.71
N GLY A 699 24.78 4.58 -3.28
CA GLY A 699 25.37 5.43 -4.32
C GLY A 699 26.48 6.35 -3.82
N ASN A 700 26.89 6.21 -2.55
CA ASN A 700 27.69 7.16 -1.77
C ASN A 700 27.06 8.56 -1.86
N VAL A 701 25.76 8.64 -1.52
CA VAL A 701 25.00 9.88 -1.68
C VAL A 701 25.44 10.90 -0.63
N LEU A 702 25.68 12.15 -1.07
CA LEU A 702 26.15 13.24 -0.20
C LEU A 702 27.26 12.82 0.80
N PRO A 703 28.45 12.42 0.32
CA PRO A 703 29.49 11.84 1.17
C PRO A 703 29.88 12.75 2.35
N GLY A 704 29.96 12.17 3.55
CA GLY A 704 30.36 12.89 4.77
C GLY A 704 29.26 13.76 5.41
N THR A 705 28.03 13.70 4.90
CA THR A 705 26.88 14.43 5.47
C THR A 705 25.97 13.50 6.27
N VAL A 706 25.48 13.97 7.43
CA VAL A 706 24.57 13.21 8.30
C VAL A 706 23.13 13.59 8.01
N ALA A 707 22.27 12.59 7.79
CA ALA A 707 20.85 12.79 7.56
C ALA A 707 20.15 13.38 8.81
N GLY A 708 19.40 14.46 8.61
CA GLY A 708 18.65 15.15 9.66
C GLY A 708 17.83 16.28 9.07
N ALA A 709 17.90 17.47 9.68
CA ALA A 709 17.20 18.67 9.17
C ALA A 709 17.62 19.03 7.73
N SER A 710 18.84 18.66 7.32
CA SER A 710 19.31 18.71 5.94
C SER A 710 19.44 17.30 5.36
N PRO A 711 19.34 17.13 4.03
CA PRO A 711 19.60 15.85 3.39
C PRO A 711 21.01 15.35 3.71
N GLY A 712 21.18 14.04 3.90
CA GLY A 712 22.50 13.44 4.05
C GLY A 712 22.52 11.93 3.85
N GLY A 713 23.71 11.39 3.60
CA GLY A 713 23.90 9.95 3.34
C GLY A 713 24.32 9.11 4.55
N SER A 714 24.66 9.73 5.70
CA SER A 714 25.12 9.01 6.90
C SER A 714 24.09 9.02 8.02
N GLY A 715 24.11 7.96 8.83
CA GLY A 715 23.23 7.83 10.00
C GLY A 715 21.76 7.70 9.61
N THR A 716 21.48 7.14 8.43
CA THR A 716 20.15 6.90 7.88
C THR A 716 19.47 5.72 8.60
N LEU A 717 18.19 5.48 8.31
CA LEU A 717 17.52 4.27 8.79
C LEU A 717 18.10 3.02 8.11
N ALA A 718 18.51 3.14 6.84
CA ALA A 718 19.20 2.11 6.09
C ALA A 718 20.55 1.72 6.69
N ASP A 719 21.31 2.68 7.21
CA ASP A 719 22.55 2.45 7.94
C ASP A 719 22.33 1.63 9.21
N VAL A 720 21.28 1.95 9.96
CA VAL A 720 20.92 1.21 11.20
C VAL A 720 20.57 -0.23 10.86
N ALA A 721 19.73 -0.45 9.84
CA ALA A 721 19.33 -1.79 9.43
C ALA A 721 20.55 -2.62 8.96
N LEU A 722 21.44 -2.05 8.16
CA LEU A 722 22.64 -2.73 7.69
C LEU A 722 23.59 -3.06 8.84
N TYR A 723 23.80 -2.13 9.78
CA TYR A 723 24.66 -2.33 10.94
C TYR A 723 24.23 -3.55 11.76
N TYR A 724 22.95 -3.66 12.12
CA TYR A 724 22.43 -4.78 12.92
C TYR A 724 22.23 -6.07 12.11
N TYR A 725 22.25 -6.00 10.78
CA TYR A 725 22.28 -7.17 9.91
C TYR A 725 23.67 -7.80 9.82
N MET A 726 24.72 -6.98 9.68
CA MET A 726 26.08 -7.47 9.45
C MET A 726 26.87 -7.72 10.74
N THR A 727 26.41 -7.22 11.89
CA THR A 727 27.11 -7.32 13.16
C THR A 727 26.74 -8.62 13.88
N ASP A 728 27.73 -9.37 14.34
CA ASP A 728 27.53 -10.50 15.24
C ASP A 728 27.02 -10.04 16.61
N LEU A 729 25.72 -10.20 16.85
CA LEU A 729 25.05 -9.58 17.98
C LEU A 729 25.39 -10.24 19.33
N ARG A 730 25.96 -11.46 19.37
CA ARG A 730 26.19 -12.21 20.61
C ARG A 730 27.64 -12.71 20.71
N GLY A 731 28.35 -12.32 21.78
CA GLY A 731 29.64 -12.91 22.17
C GLY A 731 30.84 -12.55 21.28
N GLY A 732 30.73 -11.51 20.45
CA GLY A 732 31.74 -11.12 19.47
C GLY A 732 32.12 -9.64 19.52
N VAL A 733 32.52 -9.10 18.35
CA VAL A 733 32.82 -7.68 18.14
C VAL A 733 32.21 -7.18 16.83
N ASP A 734 31.92 -5.88 16.76
CA ASP A 734 31.51 -5.21 15.52
C ASP A 734 32.71 -4.98 14.58
N ARG A 735 32.45 -4.39 13.39
CA ARG A 735 33.51 -4.06 12.40
C ARG A 735 34.59 -3.12 12.95
N ASN A 736 34.26 -2.32 13.95
CA ASN A 736 35.15 -1.37 14.60
C ASN A 736 35.80 -1.94 15.87
N ASN A 737 35.74 -3.27 16.05
CA ASN A 737 36.30 -4.00 17.18
C ASN A 737 35.69 -3.61 18.55
N LYS A 738 34.43 -3.13 18.56
CA LYS A 738 33.68 -2.86 19.79
C LYS A 738 32.97 -4.14 20.26
N PRO A 739 32.98 -4.47 21.57
CA PRO A 739 32.28 -5.64 22.10
C PRO A 739 30.78 -5.62 21.79
N THR A 740 30.23 -6.76 21.39
CA THR A 740 28.80 -6.93 21.15
C THR A 740 28.09 -7.50 22.39
N GLY A 741 26.90 -8.05 22.23
CA GLY A 741 26.08 -8.58 23.31
C GLY A 741 26.73 -9.72 24.10
N PRO A 742 26.22 -10.07 25.29
CA PRO A 742 26.73 -11.21 26.06
C PRO A 742 26.60 -12.52 25.26
N ALA A 743 27.62 -13.38 25.39
CA ALA A 743 27.62 -14.70 24.76
C ALA A 743 26.52 -15.61 25.31
N THR A 744 26.13 -15.44 26.57
CA THR A 744 25.10 -16.25 27.22
C THR A 744 23.75 -15.52 27.28
N SER A 745 22.65 -16.27 27.28
CA SER A 745 21.29 -15.75 27.49
C SER A 745 20.65 -16.38 28.73
N PRO A 746 19.98 -15.59 29.59
CA PRO A 746 19.22 -16.12 30.73
C PRO A 746 18.09 -17.09 30.36
N ASN A 747 17.62 -17.08 29.11
CA ASN A 747 16.41 -17.75 28.66
C ASN A 747 16.66 -18.96 27.74
N THR A 748 17.88 -19.50 27.74
CA THR A 748 18.23 -20.68 26.95
C THR A 748 17.55 -21.95 27.46
N THR A 749 17.07 -22.78 26.52
CA THR A 749 16.51 -24.11 26.80
C THR A 749 17.43 -25.16 26.15
N PRO A 750 17.94 -26.18 26.89
CA PRO A 750 17.46 -26.69 28.19
C PRO A 750 18.16 -26.15 29.44
N THR A 751 19.23 -25.36 29.31
CA THR A 751 20.01 -24.83 30.46
C THR A 751 19.91 -23.33 30.51
N ALA A 752 19.42 -22.71 31.59
CA ALA A 752 19.47 -21.25 31.77
C ALA A 752 20.93 -20.74 31.76
N ASN A 753 21.18 -19.55 31.21
CA ASN A 753 22.52 -18.96 31.00
C ASN A 753 23.43 -19.76 30.05
N GLY A 754 22.85 -20.41 29.05
CA GLY A 754 23.55 -21.13 28.00
C GLY A 754 24.14 -20.18 26.95
N ASP A 755 25.16 -20.66 26.24
CA ASP A 755 25.84 -19.94 25.16
C ASP A 755 24.95 -19.87 23.90
N VAL A 756 24.76 -18.65 23.38
CA VAL A 756 24.01 -18.32 22.18
C VAL A 756 24.85 -17.60 21.12
N SER A 757 26.18 -17.54 21.31
CA SER A 757 27.14 -16.86 20.42
C SER A 757 27.69 -17.71 19.27
N ALA A 758 27.27 -18.97 19.16
CA ALA A 758 27.77 -19.83 18.09
C ALA A 758 27.26 -19.35 16.72
N ASN A 759 28.16 -19.16 15.75
CA ASN A 759 27.81 -18.71 14.39
C ASN A 759 27.24 -19.83 13.51
N ASN A 760 26.03 -20.29 13.86
CA ASN A 760 25.33 -21.41 13.23
C ASN A 760 23.90 -21.07 12.76
N VAL A 761 23.59 -19.78 12.54
CA VAL A 761 22.31 -19.37 11.96
C VAL A 761 22.19 -19.97 10.55
N PRO A 762 21.11 -20.72 10.24
CA PRO A 762 20.99 -21.40 8.96
C PRO A 762 20.82 -20.41 7.80
N SER A 763 21.84 -20.31 6.96
CA SER A 763 21.87 -19.47 5.76
C SER A 763 22.69 -20.12 4.64
N LYS A 764 22.61 -19.56 3.43
CA LYS A 764 23.32 -20.07 2.24
C LYS A 764 23.82 -18.89 1.41
N ALA A 765 25.04 -19.01 0.88
CA ALA A 765 25.58 -18.06 -0.10
C ALA A 765 24.66 -17.92 -1.32
N GLY A 766 24.58 -16.72 -1.88
CA GLY A 766 23.68 -16.34 -2.97
C GLY A 766 22.21 -16.16 -2.56
N ASN A 767 21.83 -16.45 -1.31
CA ASN A 767 20.51 -16.04 -0.79
C ASN A 767 20.53 -14.57 -0.38
N LYS A 768 19.34 -13.95 -0.39
CA LYS A 768 19.14 -12.59 0.13
C LYS A 768 19.67 -12.42 1.55
N ASP A 769 19.44 -13.43 2.40
CA ASP A 769 20.04 -13.53 3.72
C ASP A 769 21.04 -14.70 3.74
N PHE A 770 22.33 -14.35 3.80
CA PHE A 770 23.46 -15.26 3.82
C PHE A 770 24.22 -15.24 5.16
N ALA A 771 23.73 -14.50 6.16
CA ALA A 771 24.44 -14.32 7.42
C ALA A 771 24.37 -15.59 8.30
N GLN A 772 25.50 -16.02 8.83
CA GLN A 772 25.63 -17.22 9.67
C GLN A 772 25.71 -16.91 11.18
N HIS A 773 25.85 -15.63 11.53
CA HIS A 773 25.89 -15.13 12.90
C HIS A 773 24.52 -14.70 13.40
N GLN A 774 24.40 -14.43 14.70
CA GLN A 774 23.18 -13.85 15.25
C GLN A 774 23.04 -12.42 14.75
N HIS A 775 22.01 -12.15 13.95
CA HIS A 775 21.75 -10.86 13.33
C HIS A 775 20.26 -10.51 13.38
N MET A 776 19.94 -9.26 13.04
CA MET A 776 18.57 -8.79 12.87
C MET A 776 18.23 -8.63 11.38
N VAL A 777 17.13 -9.26 10.95
CA VAL A 777 16.52 -9.00 9.64
C VAL A 777 15.41 -7.95 9.81
N THR A 778 15.39 -6.91 8.99
CA THR A 778 14.46 -5.78 9.12
C THR A 778 13.43 -5.78 7.99
N PHE A 779 12.16 -5.92 8.35
CA PHE A 779 11.01 -5.63 7.50
C PHE A 779 10.44 -4.27 7.87
N THR A 780 9.94 -3.55 6.87
CA THR A 780 9.40 -2.21 7.07
C THR A 780 8.06 -2.07 6.36
N LEU A 781 7.13 -1.38 6.99
CA LEU A 781 5.82 -1.07 6.43
C LEU A 781 5.56 0.44 6.52
N GLY A 782 5.38 1.07 5.37
CA GLY A 782 5.06 2.48 5.22
C GLY A 782 3.56 2.73 5.00
N LEU A 783 3.02 3.72 5.69
CA LEU A 783 1.68 4.30 5.48
C LEU A 783 1.76 5.69 4.85
N ALA A 784 2.81 6.00 4.08
CA ALA A 784 2.90 7.20 3.28
C ALA A 784 3.82 6.94 2.08
N ASP A 785 3.78 7.86 1.11
CA ASP A 785 4.45 7.67 -0.18
C ASP A 785 5.74 8.51 -0.29
N GLY A 786 6.81 7.89 -0.79
CA GLY A 786 8.15 8.47 -0.93
C GLY A 786 8.33 9.28 -2.22
N LEU A 787 9.55 9.41 -2.73
CA LEU A 787 9.84 9.97 -4.06
C LEU A 787 9.80 8.88 -5.14
N MET A 788 10.21 7.67 -4.80
CA MET A 788 10.22 6.53 -5.71
C MET A 788 8.81 6.00 -5.95
N LEU A 789 8.55 5.46 -7.14
CA LEU A 789 7.35 4.70 -7.45
C LEU A 789 7.50 3.27 -6.91
N TYR A 790 6.60 2.89 -6.00
CA TYR A 790 6.61 1.56 -5.39
C TYR A 790 5.86 0.53 -6.26
N ASP A 791 6.48 -0.65 -6.43
CA ASP A 791 5.85 -1.85 -6.97
C ASP A 791 5.91 -2.95 -5.89
N PRO A 792 4.81 -3.66 -5.57
CA PRO A 792 4.83 -4.79 -4.65
C PRO A 792 5.84 -5.90 -4.97
N ASN A 793 6.29 -5.99 -6.21
CA ASN A 793 7.28 -6.93 -6.73
C ASN A 793 8.61 -6.24 -7.10
N TYR A 794 8.92 -5.07 -6.51
CA TYR A 794 10.07 -4.25 -6.86
C TYR A 794 11.40 -5.00 -6.94
N GLU A 795 11.57 -6.10 -6.19
CA GLU A 795 12.80 -6.89 -6.22
C GLU A 795 13.09 -7.54 -7.59
N THR A 796 12.04 -7.79 -8.38
CA THR A 796 12.08 -8.44 -9.70
C THR A 796 11.45 -7.62 -10.82
N ALA A 797 10.62 -6.63 -10.51
CA ALA A 797 9.98 -5.76 -11.47
C ALA A 797 10.94 -4.72 -12.06
N SER A 798 10.62 -4.22 -13.25
CA SER A 798 11.21 -2.98 -13.77
C SER A 798 10.72 -1.77 -12.97
N GLY A 799 11.44 -0.65 -13.00
CA GLY A 799 11.04 0.59 -12.35
C GLY A 799 12.19 1.23 -11.57
N ASP A 800 11.86 2.12 -10.64
CA ASP A 800 12.84 2.96 -9.94
C ASP A 800 13.89 2.16 -9.18
N PHE A 801 13.48 1.11 -8.45
CA PHE A 801 14.44 0.26 -7.73
C PHE A 801 15.34 -0.53 -8.69
N ALA A 802 14.82 -1.00 -9.82
CA ALA A 802 15.63 -1.64 -10.85
C ALA A 802 16.62 -0.64 -11.49
N ASN A 803 16.21 0.61 -11.67
CA ASN A 803 17.08 1.68 -12.18
C ASN A 803 18.24 1.96 -11.22
N ILE A 804 18.00 1.95 -9.90
CA ILE A 804 19.06 2.05 -8.87
C ILE A 804 20.02 0.86 -8.95
N LYS A 805 19.48 -0.37 -8.97
CA LYS A 805 20.29 -1.61 -9.04
C LYS A 805 21.16 -1.70 -10.28
N ASN A 806 20.70 -1.15 -11.39
CA ASN A 806 21.42 -1.16 -12.66
C ASN A 806 22.24 0.12 -12.89
N GLY A 807 22.13 1.12 -12.01
CA GLY A 807 22.82 2.40 -12.16
C GLY A 807 22.46 3.14 -13.44
N VAL A 808 21.18 3.13 -13.82
CA VAL A 808 20.73 3.73 -15.09
C VAL A 808 20.90 5.24 -15.04
N ALA A 809 21.56 5.81 -16.04
CA ALA A 809 21.81 7.24 -16.11
C ALA A 809 20.54 8.03 -16.46
N ASN A 810 20.28 9.12 -15.73
CA ASN A 810 19.20 10.09 -15.91
C ASN A 810 17.78 9.48 -15.88
N ALA A 811 17.62 8.29 -15.29
CA ALA A 811 16.32 7.64 -15.15
C ALA A 811 15.51 8.16 -13.95
N CYS A 812 16.17 8.77 -12.97
CA CYS A 812 15.58 9.12 -11.68
C CYS A 812 15.56 10.64 -11.49
N PHE A 813 14.38 11.24 -11.45
CA PHE A 813 14.23 12.71 -11.46
C PHE A 813 14.81 13.40 -10.22
N TRP A 814 15.04 12.67 -9.12
CA TRP A 814 15.65 13.17 -7.88
C TRP A 814 17.18 13.10 -7.88
N ALA A 815 17.81 12.43 -8.85
CA ALA A 815 19.25 12.24 -8.91
C ALA A 815 19.81 12.66 -10.28
N ALA A 816 20.87 13.47 -10.27
CA ALA A 816 21.60 13.79 -11.49
C ALA A 816 22.58 12.67 -11.86
N GLY A 817 22.67 12.32 -13.14
CA GLY A 817 23.60 11.27 -13.60
C GLY A 817 23.10 9.87 -13.24
N VAL A 818 23.92 9.07 -12.56
CA VAL A 818 23.57 7.68 -12.19
C VAL A 818 22.40 7.68 -11.21
N CYS A 819 21.36 6.90 -11.50
CA CYS A 819 20.28 6.71 -10.55
C CYS A 819 20.79 6.04 -9.26
N ASN A 820 20.59 6.74 -8.15
CA ASN A 820 20.92 6.32 -6.80
C ASN A 820 19.70 6.52 -5.89
N TRP A 821 19.79 6.01 -4.67
CA TRP A 821 18.75 6.22 -3.66
C TRP A 821 18.52 7.72 -3.41
N PRO A 822 17.27 8.15 -3.18
CA PRO A 822 17.00 9.53 -2.76
C PRO A 822 17.73 9.87 -1.46
N SER A 823 18.27 11.09 -1.36
CA SER A 823 19.00 11.51 -0.15
C SER A 823 18.05 11.73 1.03
N PRO A 824 18.15 10.93 2.11
CA PRO A 824 17.21 11.02 3.24
C PRO A 824 17.28 12.37 3.94
N GLN A 825 16.11 12.95 4.24
CA GLN A 825 15.95 14.17 5.01
C GLN A 825 14.76 14.00 5.96
N GLN A 826 14.94 14.42 7.21
CA GLN A 826 13.89 14.40 8.23
C GLN A 826 12.64 15.14 7.76
N ASP A 827 11.45 14.60 8.07
CA ASP A 827 10.14 15.18 7.77
C ASP A 827 9.92 15.49 6.26
N LYS A 828 10.61 14.76 5.37
CA LYS A 828 10.47 14.85 3.90
C LYS A 828 10.15 13.50 3.27
N GLN A 829 9.66 13.53 2.03
CA GLN A 829 9.34 12.32 1.25
C GLN A 829 10.55 11.36 1.13
N SER A 830 11.79 11.86 1.10
CA SER A 830 12.97 11.00 1.05
C SER A 830 13.21 10.17 2.31
N ALA A 831 12.60 10.50 3.45
CA ALA A 831 12.61 9.65 4.65
C ALA A 831 11.82 8.34 4.44
N LEU A 832 10.82 8.34 3.55
CA LEU A 832 10.06 7.14 3.18
C LEU A 832 10.87 6.23 2.28
N ASP A 833 11.66 6.79 1.38
CA ASP A 833 12.58 6.03 0.54
C ASP A 833 13.71 5.41 1.40
N ASP A 834 14.16 6.10 2.45
CA ASP A 834 15.08 5.55 3.47
C ASP A 834 14.45 4.39 4.25
N LEU A 835 13.14 4.45 4.54
CA LEU A 835 12.42 3.31 5.14
C LEU A 835 12.42 2.10 4.20
N TRP A 836 12.24 2.30 2.89
CA TRP A 836 12.37 1.23 1.91
C TRP A 836 13.81 0.69 1.86
N HIS A 837 14.79 1.58 1.79
CA HIS A 837 16.20 1.22 1.78
C HIS A 837 16.59 0.44 3.04
N ALA A 838 16.03 0.76 4.21
CA ALA A 838 16.22 0.02 5.45
C ALA A 838 15.73 -1.44 5.38
N ALA A 839 14.60 -1.72 4.74
CA ALA A 839 14.21 -3.11 4.51
C ALA A 839 15.19 -3.85 3.59
N VAL A 840 15.68 -3.18 2.54
CA VAL A 840 16.65 -3.75 1.60
C VAL A 840 17.98 -4.05 2.32
N ASN A 841 18.50 -3.08 3.07
CA ASN A 841 19.72 -3.20 3.86
C ASN A 841 19.60 -4.25 4.97
N GLY A 842 18.44 -4.33 5.63
CA GLY A 842 18.15 -5.36 6.64
C GLY A 842 17.71 -6.70 6.08
N ARG A 843 17.77 -6.94 4.75
CA ARG A 843 17.39 -8.20 4.07
C ARG A 843 15.93 -8.65 4.23
N GLY A 844 15.07 -7.76 4.70
CA GLY A 844 13.62 -7.94 4.67
C GLY A 844 12.99 -7.32 3.42
N THR A 845 11.70 -7.03 3.50
CA THR A 845 10.92 -6.49 2.38
C THR A 845 10.21 -5.23 2.84
N TYR A 846 10.19 -4.21 2.00
CA TYR A 846 9.42 -2.99 2.19
C TYR A 846 7.99 -3.21 1.70
N PHE A 847 7.02 -2.78 2.47
CA PHE A 847 5.63 -2.78 2.07
C PHE A 847 5.06 -1.38 2.16
N LEU A 848 4.45 -0.91 1.06
CA LEU A 848 3.65 0.31 1.06
C LEU A 848 2.17 -0.05 1.20
N ALA A 849 1.49 0.58 2.15
CA ALA A 849 0.10 0.33 2.46
C ALA A 849 -0.66 1.64 2.65
N LEU A 850 -1.17 2.18 1.55
CA LEU A 850 -1.91 3.44 1.57
C LEU A 850 -3.40 3.26 1.90
N ASN A 851 -3.90 2.03 2.01
CA ASN A 851 -5.31 1.76 2.33
C ASN A 851 -5.47 0.44 3.11
N PRO A 852 -6.65 0.18 3.73
CA PRO A 852 -6.85 -1.01 4.57
C PRO A 852 -6.63 -2.36 3.85
N ARG A 853 -6.95 -2.41 2.55
CA ARG A 853 -6.80 -3.62 1.71
C ARG A 853 -5.32 -3.95 1.52
N THR A 854 -4.55 -2.96 1.04
CA THR A 854 -3.10 -3.11 0.82
C THR A 854 -2.37 -3.36 2.13
N LEU A 855 -2.80 -2.75 3.24
CA LEU A 855 -2.25 -3.01 4.57
C LEU A 855 -2.41 -4.45 5.02
N SER A 856 -3.63 -4.99 4.93
CA SER A 856 -3.92 -6.37 5.34
C SER A 856 -3.15 -7.38 4.47
N ASN A 857 -3.01 -7.11 3.18
CA ASN A 857 -2.22 -7.95 2.27
C ASN A 857 -0.72 -7.88 2.59
N ALA A 858 -0.19 -6.68 2.82
CA ALA A 858 1.21 -6.46 3.19
C ALA A 858 1.58 -7.20 4.48
N LEU A 859 0.76 -7.11 5.52
CA LEU A 859 1.00 -7.78 6.79
C LEU A 859 0.94 -9.31 6.67
N GLN A 860 -0.06 -9.85 5.94
CA GLN A 860 -0.13 -11.29 5.68
C GLN A 860 1.08 -11.79 4.89
N ASN A 861 1.54 -11.02 3.90
CA ASN A 861 2.73 -11.34 3.12
C ASN A 861 3.99 -11.27 4.00
N ALA A 862 4.15 -10.24 4.83
CA ALA A 862 5.28 -10.10 5.75
C ALA A 862 5.36 -11.28 6.72
N LEU A 863 4.25 -11.62 7.39
CA LEU A 863 4.20 -12.71 8.36
C LEU A 863 4.38 -14.08 7.69
N SER A 864 3.81 -14.29 6.49
CA SER A 864 4.03 -15.51 5.71
C SER A 864 5.49 -15.65 5.27
N ASN A 865 6.16 -14.56 4.89
CA ASN A 865 7.59 -14.56 4.58
C ASN A 865 8.43 -14.90 5.81
N ILE A 866 8.10 -14.34 6.98
CA ILE A 866 8.80 -14.60 8.23
C ILE A 866 8.61 -16.06 8.68
N ALA A 867 7.37 -16.54 8.73
CA ALA A 867 7.05 -17.90 9.15
C ALA A 867 7.47 -18.97 8.12
N GLY A 868 7.44 -18.63 6.82
CA GLY A 868 7.82 -19.52 5.72
C GLY A 868 9.33 -19.69 5.53
N ARG A 869 10.16 -18.82 6.13
CA ARG A 869 11.63 -18.95 6.18
C ARG A 869 12.11 -19.97 7.22
N ASN A 870 11.20 -20.75 7.81
CA ASN A 870 11.51 -21.82 8.75
C ASN A 870 12.07 -23.03 7.99
N ALA A 871 13.37 -23.28 8.17
CA ALA A 871 13.93 -24.61 7.99
C ALA A 871 13.81 -25.34 9.33
N SER A 872 12.90 -26.30 9.44
CA SER A 872 12.86 -27.20 10.59
C SER A 872 13.93 -28.28 10.42
N ALA A 873 14.80 -28.44 11.41
CA ALA A 873 15.62 -29.63 11.55
C ALA A 873 14.76 -30.71 12.22
N ALA A 874 14.66 -31.90 11.64
CA ALA A 874 14.01 -33.04 12.29
C ALA A 874 14.99 -33.70 13.27
N ALA A 875 14.45 -34.39 14.29
CA ALA A 875 15.25 -35.23 15.17
C ALA A 875 16.00 -36.30 14.36
N ALA A 876 17.28 -36.53 14.68
CA ALA A 876 18.07 -37.56 14.04
C ALA A 876 17.58 -38.96 14.44
N ALA A 877 17.37 -39.85 13.46
CA ALA A 877 17.00 -41.24 13.69
C ALA A 877 18.24 -42.14 13.65
N THR A 878 18.41 -43.03 14.63
CA THR A 878 19.49 -44.02 14.64
C THR A 878 19.07 -45.29 13.87
N SER A 879 20.02 -45.97 13.23
CA SER A 879 19.76 -47.20 12.47
C SER A 879 19.26 -48.39 13.32
N SER A 880 19.54 -48.38 14.63
CA SER A 880 19.16 -49.41 15.59
C SER A 880 18.95 -48.81 16.99
N PRO A 881 18.04 -49.37 17.84
CA PRO A 881 17.92 -49.01 19.25
C PRO A 881 19.15 -49.40 20.10
N ASN A 882 19.99 -50.30 19.59
CA ASN A 882 21.25 -50.73 20.21
C ASN A 882 22.42 -50.27 19.36
N ILE A 883 23.13 -49.21 19.79
CA ILE A 883 24.33 -48.70 19.11
C ILE A 883 25.48 -49.68 19.36
N THR A 884 26.08 -50.23 18.29
CA THR A 884 27.26 -51.10 18.38
C THR A 884 28.38 -50.56 17.49
N PRO A 885 29.66 -50.92 17.70
CA PRO A 885 30.76 -50.49 16.83
C PRO A 885 30.60 -50.87 15.35
N LYS A 886 29.71 -51.81 15.03
CA LYS A 886 29.41 -52.26 13.66
C LYS A 886 28.15 -51.64 13.06
N ASP A 887 27.27 -51.03 13.86
CA ASP A 887 26.02 -50.39 13.42
C ASP A 887 25.77 -49.12 14.26
N ASN A 888 26.31 -48.00 13.77
CA ASN A 888 26.34 -46.70 14.46
C ASN A 888 25.92 -45.53 13.55
N PHE A 889 24.97 -45.75 12.65
CA PHE A 889 24.52 -44.72 11.72
C PHE A 889 23.44 -43.82 12.34
N ALA A 890 23.54 -42.52 12.08
CA ALA A 890 22.52 -41.52 12.36
C ALA A 890 22.09 -40.83 11.06
N PHE A 891 20.79 -40.78 10.82
CA PHE A 891 20.19 -40.08 9.70
C PHE A 891 19.55 -38.79 10.20
N SER A 892 19.97 -37.65 9.65
CA SER A 892 19.39 -36.36 9.97
C SER A 892 18.71 -35.76 8.75
N THR A 893 17.61 -35.04 8.99
CA THR A 893 16.88 -34.37 7.92
C THR A 893 16.59 -32.91 8.26
N THR A 894 16.54 -32.07 7.23
CA THR A 894 16.06 -30.69 7.33
C THR A 894 14.92 -30.51 6.34
N TYR A 895 13.96 -29.63 6.64
CA TYR A 895 12.80 -29.38 5.79
C TYR A 895 12.41 -27.90 5.81
N GLN A 896 12.18 -27.32 4.64
CA GLN A 896 11.65 -25.97 4.45
C GLN A 896 10.18 -26.07 4.04
N THR A 897 9.29 -25.50 4.84
CA THR A 897 7.84 -25.58 4.62
C THR A 897 7.36 -24.83 3.38
N ASN A 898 8.05 -23.75 3.00
CA ASN A 898 7.68 -22.94 1.83
C ASN A 898 8.02 -23.62 0.50
N THR A 899 9.20 -24.25 0.41
CA THR A 899 9.67 -24.90 -0.83
C THR A 899 9.38 -26.40 -0.88
N TRP A 900 8.82 -26.95 0.20
CA TRP A 900 8.63 -28.41 0.38
C TRP A 900 9.91 -29.20 0.11
N SER A 901 11.06 -28.57 0.36
CA SER A 901 12.38 -29.13 0.05
C SER A 901 13.18 -29.36 1.33
N GLY A 902 14.14 -30.27 1.28
CA GLY A 902 14.86 -30.71 2.46
C GLY A 902 16.07 -31.57 2.12
N ILE A 903 16.94 -31.76 3.10
CA ILE A 903 18.15 -32.59 2.95
C ILE A 903 18.00 -33.81 3.83
N VAL A 904 18.48 -34.96 3.35
CA VAL A 904 18.66 -36.18 4.15
C VAL A 904 20.13 -36.55 4.09
N LYS A 905 20.79 -36.65 5.24
CA LYS A 905 22.21 -37.02 5.32
C LYS A 905 22.45 -38.12 6.34
N ALA A 906 23.40 -39.00 6.03
CA ALA A 906 23.85 -40.08 6.90
C ALA A 906 25.19 -39.75 7.56
N GLN A 907 25.31 -40.01 8.86
CA GLN A 907 26.47 -39.70 9.70
C GLN A 907 26.75 -40.89 10.63
N ARG A 908 27.91 -40.90 11.32
CA ARG A 908 28.25 -41.93 12.31
C ARG A 908 28.28 -41.37 13.73
N LEU A 909 27.87 -42.18 14.69
CA LEU A 909 27.92 -41.89 16.11
C LEU A 909 29.06 -42.66 16.79
N ASP A 910 29.67 -42.07 17.81
CA ASP A 910 30.58 -42.74 18.71
C ASP A 910 29.80 -43.74 19.59
N ALA A 911 30.17 -45.02 19.53
CA ALA A 911 29.42 -46.09 20.17
C ALA A 911 29.55 -46.12 21.71
N THR A 912 30.41 -45.29 22.30
CA THR A 912 30.66 -45.22 23.74
C THR A 912 30.05 -43.94 24.35
N THR A 913 30.05 -42.83 23.61
CA THR A 913 29.61 -41.51 24.10
C THR A 913 28.30 -41.03 23.48
N GLY A 914 27.85 -41.63 22.37
CA GLY A 914 26.63 -41.22 21.65
C GLY A 914 26.78 -39.92 20.85
N ALA A 915 27.97 -39.31 20.82
CA ALA A 915 28.25 -38.09 20.06
C ALA A 915 28.43 -38.37 18.56
N VAL A 916 28.19 -37.39 17.69
CA VAL A 916 28.48 -37.51 16.25
C VAL A 916 30.00 -37.51 16.04
N LEU A 917 30.52 -38.51 15.32
CA LEU A 917 31.95 -38.59 14.99
C LEU A 917 32.35 -37.41 14.11
N THR A 918 33.46 -36.79 14.47
CA THR A 918 34.04 -35.64 13.77
C THR A 918 35.38 -35.99 13.12
N ASP A 919 35.74 -35.28 12.06
CA ASP A 919 37.07 -35.37 11.44
C ASP A 919 38.15 -34.71 12.32
N SER A 920 39.41 -34.74 11.85
CA SER A 920 40.56 -34.13 12.55
C SER A 920 40.45 -32.61 12.77
N GLN A 921 39.42 -31.97 12.21
CA GLN A 921 39.13 -30.55 12.27
C GLN A 921 37.86 -30.27 13.10
N GLY A 922 37.26 -31.29 13.72
CA GLY A 922 36.07 -31.15 14.56
C GLY A 922 34.75 -31.06 13.79
N LYS A 923 34.72 -31.35 12.48
CA LYS A 923 33.50 -31.31 11.66
C LYS A 923 32.82 -32.68 11.59
N PRO A 924 31.47 -32.77 11.67
CA PRO A 924 30.76 -34.04 11.57
C PRO A 924 31.06 -34.83 10.29
N ILE A 925 31.43 -36.10 10.42
CA ILE A 925 31.69 -36.99 9.28
C ILE A 925 30.35 -37.36 8.62
N VAL A 926 30.12 -36.86 7.39
CA VAL A 926 28.95 -37.17 6.55
C VAL A 926 29.33 -38.26 5.56
N LEU A 927 28.60 -39.37 5.58
CA LEU A 927 28.84 -40.53 4.72
C LEU A 927 28.23 -40.38 3.33
N TRP A 928 27.01 -39.85 3.28
CA TRP A 928 26.31 -39.54 2.06
C TRP A 928 25.16 -38.57 2.30
N GLU A 929 24.75 -37.91 1.22
CA GLU A 929 23.58 -37.02 1.16
C GLU A 929 22.67 -37.49 0.02
N ALA A 930 21.36 -37.57 0.28
CA ALA A 930 20.41 -38.18 -0.64
C ALA A 930 20.29 -37.40 -1.96
N ASP A 931 20.30 -36.07 -1.88
CA ASP A 931 20.25 -35.17 -3.02
C ASP A 931 21.43 -35.40 -3.98
N LYS A 932 22.65 -35.46 -3.46
CA LYS A 932 23.87 -35.73 -4.25
C LYS A 932 23.80 -37.08 -4.96
N GLN A 933 23.35 -38.13 -4.28
CA GLN A 933 23.19 -39.45 -4.91
C GLN A 933 22.08 -39.46 -5.95
N LEU A 934 20.94 -38.83 -5.68
CA LEU A 934 19.81 -38.80 -6.60
C LEU A 934 20.11 -37.98 -7.86
N LEU A 935 20.95 -36.95 -7.78
CA LEU A 935 21.39 -36.16 -8.92
C LEU A 935 22.27 -36.97 -9.90
N THR A 936 23.09 -37.90 -9.40
CA THR A 936 23.91 -38.77 -10.28
C THR A 936 23.07 -39.76 -11.11
N GLN A 937 21.80 -39.95 -10.77
CA GLN A 937 20.89 -40.88 -11.43
C GLN A 937 20.02 -40.24 -12.51
N VAL A 938 20.39 -39.06 -12.98
CA VAL A 938 19.60 -38.23 -13.89
C VAL A 938 20.49 -37.70 -15.02
N SER A 939 19.95 -37.64 -16.23
CA SER A 939 20.60 -37.10 -17.43
C SER A 939 19.64 -36.20 -18.22
N ALA A 940 20.12 -35.61 -19.30
CA ALA A 940 19.32 -34.71 -20.14
C ALA A 940 18.02 -35.36 -20.68
N SER A 941 18.05 -36.66 -21.01
CA SER A 941 16.93 -37.36 -21.64
C SER A 941 16.52 -38.66 -20.93
N GLY A 942 16.94 -38.85 -19.68
CA GLY A 942 16.68 -40.09 -18.95
C GLY A 942 17.00 -40.00 -17.47
N ASP A 943 16.46 -40.93 -16.69
CA ASP A 943 16.76 -41.10 -15.28
C ASP A 943 16.75 -42.59 -14.92
N SER A 944 17.66 -43.01 -14.04
CA SER A 944 17.77 -44.40 -13.55
C SER A 944 17.03 -44.61 -12.22
N ARG A 945 16.22 -43.64 -11.79
CA ARG A 945 15.55 -43.64 -10.50
C ARG A 945 14.27 -44.47 -10.55
N ASN A 946 14.07 -45.29 -9.53
CA ASN A 946 12.83 -46.03 -9.34
C ASN A 946 11.76 -45.13 -8.71
N ILE A 947 11.07 -44.36 -9.55
CA ILE A 947 9.95 -43.49 -9.14
C ILE A 947 8.64 -44.23 -9.43
N TRP A 948 7.84 -44.41 -8.39
CA TRP A 948 6.58 -45.16 -8.42
C TRP A 948 5.38 -44.22 -8.28
N MET A 949 4.24 -44.62 -8.85
CA MET A 949 2.94 -44.01 -8.64
C MET A 949 1.92 -45.08 -8.24
N LEU A 950 0.81 -44.64 -7.64
CA LEU A 950 -0.28 -45.52 -7.25
C LEU A 950 -0.89 -46.20 -8.49
N ASP A 951 -1.08 -47.51 -8.39
CA ASP A 951 -1.92 -48.27 -9.30
C ASP A 951 -3.00 -48.97 -8.49
N THR A 952 -4.23 -48.46 -8.55
CA THR A 952 -5.33 -49.03 -7.77
C THR A 952 -5.71 -50.46 -8.20
N THR A 953 -5.26 -50.89 -9.38
CA THR A 953 -5.58 -52.17 -10.00
C THR A 953 -4.48 -53.23 -9.84
N ALA A 954 -3.22 -52.82 -9.67
CA ALA A 954 -2.10 -53.75 -9.47
C ALA A 954 -2.14 -54.40 -8.07
N PRO A 955 -1.69 -55.67 -7.92
CA PRO A 955 -1.60 -56.33 -6.61
C PRO A 955 -0.67 -55.62 -5.63
N THR A 956 0.43 -55.04 -6.12
CA THR A 956 1.42 -54.28 -5.33
C THR A 956 0.97 -52.85 -5.02
N LYS A 957 -0.14 -52.41 -5.62
CA LYS A 957 -0.61 -51.02 -5.63
C LYS A 957 0.38 -49.99 -6.21
N LEU A 958 1.41 -50.45 -6.92
CA LEU A 958 2.47 -49.60 -7.46
C LEU A 958 2.72 -49.90 -8.93
N LYS A 959 2.90 -48.84 -9.72
CA LYS A 959 3.44 -48.91 -11.09
C LYS A 959 4.49 -47.82 -11.28
N THR A 960 5.37 -47.99 -12.26
CA THR A 960 6.42 -47.00 -12.54
C THR A 960 5.79 -45.68 -12.98
N PHE A 961 6.30 -44.54 -12.48
CA PHE A 961 5.86 -43.21 -12.89
C PHE A 961 6.46 -42.82 -14.25
N GLN A 962 6.17 -43.57 -15.31
CA GLN A 962 6.58 -43.28 -16.68
C GLN A 962 5.33 -43.08 -17.55
N PHE A 963 5.39 -42.20 -18.54
CA PHE A 963 4.21 -41.90 -19.37
C PHE A 963 3.68 -43.16 -20.09
N ALA A 964 4.58 -44.06 -20.50
CA ALA A 964 4.23 -45.31 -21.15
C ALA A 964 3.54 -46.34 -20.23
N SER A 965 3.76 -46.27 -18.91
CA SER A 965 3.13 -47.15 -17.93
C SER A 965 1.81 -46.59 -17.36
N MET A 966 1.41 -45.39 -17.79
CA MET A 966 0.14 -44.76 -17.41
C MET A 966 -1.03 -45.26 -18.27
N THR A 967 -2.20 -45.35 -17.68
CA THR A 967 -3.48 -45.60 -18.37
C THR A 967 -3.83 -44.42 -19.28
N LEU A 968 -4.76 -44.61 -20.22
CA LEU A 968 -5.21 -43.53 -21.12
C LEU A 968 -5.77 -42.32 -20.37
N ALA A 969 -6.48 -42.54 -19.26
CA ALA A 969 -7.04 -41.46 -18.43
C ALA A 969 -5.93 -40.66 -17.72
N GLU A 970 -4.90 -41.34 -17.23
CA GLU A 970 -3.74 -40.69 -16.60
C GLU A 970 -2.87 -39.95 -17.62
N GLN A 971 -2.67 -40.53 -18.80
CA GLN A 971 -1.97 -39.83 -19.89
C GLN A 971 -2.71 -38.56 -20.31
N ALA A 972 -4.05 -38.60 -20.35
CA ALA A 972 -4.86 -37.43 -20.66
C ALA A 972 -4.68 -36.30 -19.62
N PHE A 973 -4.38 -36.62 -18.36
CA PHE A 973 -4.06 -35.62 -17.35
C PHE A 973 -2.76 -34.86 -17.66
N PHE A 974 -1.77 -35.48 -18.29
CA PHE A 974 -0.49 -34.82 -18.60
C PHE A 974 -0.41 -34.26 -20.02
N LYS A 975 -1.39 -34.53 -20.88
CA LYS A 975 -1.52 -33.96 -22.23
C LYS A 975 -2.16 -32.57 -22.20
N GLY A 976 -1.79 -31.70 -23.14
CA GLY A 976 -2.42 -30.39 -23.37
C GLY A 976 -2.30 -29.40 -22.20
N LYS A 977 -1.30 -29.55 -21.33
CA LYS A 977 -1.08 -28.67 -20.17
C LYS A 977 -0.30 -27.40 -20.50
N GLY A 978 0.22 -27.29 -21.72
CA GLY A 978 0.97 -26.12 -22.16
C GLY A 978 0.29 -24.78 -21.86
N PRO A 979 -0.99 -24.56 -22.21
CA PRO A 979 -1.69 -23.29 -21.98
C PRO A 979 -1.78 -22.82 -20.52
N THR A 980 -1.54 -23.72 -19.54
CA THR A 980 -1.51 -23.38 -18.11
C THR A 980 -0.14 -22.84 -17.65
N MET A 981 0.87 -22.88 -18.51
CA MET A 981 2.24 -22.46 -18.20
C MET A 981 2.49 -21.03 -18.70
N ALA A 982 3.05 -20.17 -17.84
CA ALA A 982 3.30 -18.76 -18.15
C ALA A 982 4.25 -18.54 -19.35
N GLN A 983 5.14 -19.48 -19.65
CA GLN A 983 6.07 -19.42 -20.79
C GLN A 983 5.50 -19.99 -22.11
N TYR A 984 4.35 -20.66 -22.08
CA TYR A 984 3.80 -21.35 -23.26
C TYR A 984 3.50 -20.43 -24.45
N PRO A 985 2.99 -19.19 -24.28
CA PRO A 985 2.82 -18.27 -25.41
C PRO A 985 4.11 -18.00 -26.18
N LEU A 986 5.26 -18.02 -25.49
CA LEU A 986 6.59 -17.72 -26.01
C LEU A 986 7.25 -18.90 -26.76
N LEU A 987 6.66 -20.11 -26.70
CA LEU A 987 7.21 -21.29 -27.36
C LEU A 987 6.88 -21.31 -28.87
N SER A 988 7.81 -21.82 -29.68
CA SER A 988 7.58 -22.11 -31.11
C SER A 988 6.52 -23.21 -31.29
N PHE A 989 5.96 -23.31 -32.50
CA PHE A 989 4.93 -24.32 -32.81
C PHE A 989 5.41 -25.76 -32.53
N GLY A 990 6.65 -26.10 -32.90
CA GLY A 990 7.22 -27.43 -32.63
C GLY A 990 7.40 -27.69 -31.13
N GLN A 991 7.81 -26.68 -30.37
CA GLN A 991 7.98 -26.78 -28.91
C GLN A 991 6.63 -26.92 -28.18
N LYS A 992 5.60 -26.19 -28.62
CA LYS A 992 4.22 -26.32 -28.12
C LYS A 992 3.71 -27.75 -28.31
N PHE A 993 3.91 -28.31 -29.52
CA PHE A 993 3.56 -29.69 -29.81
C PHE A 993 4.25 -30.67 -28.83
N THR A 994 5.56 -30.54 -28.60
CA THR A 994 6.31 -31.40 -27.68
C THR A 994 5.82 -31.31 -26.23
N VAL A 995 5.49 -30.11 -25.74
CA VAL A 995 4.96 -29.90 -24.38
C VAL A 995 3.59 -30.56 -24.21
N ASP A 996 2.73 -30.47 -25.23
CA ASP A 996 1.35 -30.95 -25.13
C ASP A 996 1.18 -32.47 -25.28
N GLN A 997 2.22 -33.19 -25.73
CA GLN A 997 2.14 -34.65 -25.86
C GLN A 997 2.21 -35.40 -24.52
N GLY A 998 2.81 -34.82 -23.47
CA GLY A 998 2.89 -35.39 -22.11
C GLY A 998 4.23 -36.06 -21.72
N PRO A 999 4.93 -36.85 -22.57
CA PRO A 999 6.20 -37.47 -22.19
C PRO A 999 7.28 -36.50 -21.74
N ALA A 1000 7.39 -35.34 -22.38
CA ALA A 1000 8.38 -34.32 -22.02
C ALA A 1000 8.11 -33.73 -20.62
N LEU A 1001 6.84 -33.53 -20.27
CA LEU A 1001 6.42 -33.07 -18.95
C LEU A 1001 6.69 -34.13 -17.88
N ILE A 1002 6.39 -35.40 -18.15
CA ILE A 1002 6.74 -36.50 -17.23
C ILE A 1002 8.26 -36.63 -17.09
N GLY A 1003 9.02 -36.51 -18.17
CA GLY A 1003 10.49 -36.50 -18.12
C GLY A 1003 11.02 -35.39 -17.22
N PHE A 1004 10.48 -34.18 -17.36
CA PHE A 1004 10.80 -33.04 -16.49
C PHE A 1004 10.45 -33.30 -15.02
N LEU A 1005 9.27 -33.84 -14.71
CA LEU A 1005 8.86 -34.21 -13.34
C LEU A 1005 9.69 -35.35 -12.74
N ARG A 1006 10.10 -36.31 -13.58
CA ARG A 1006 11.10 -37.34 -13.26
C ARG A 1006 12.53 -36.80 -13.25
N GLY A 1007 12.69 -35.50 -13.43
CA GLY A 1007 13.91 -34.77 -13.23
C GLY A 1007 14.89 -34.75 -14.38
N GLN A 1008 14.52 -35.08 -15.61
CA GLN A 1008 15.38 -34.95 -16.80
C GLN A 1008 15.62 -33.47 -17.15
N THR A 1009 16.88 -33.10 -17.44
CA THR A 1009 17.29 -31.69 -17.57
C THR A 1009 17.25 -31.13 -18.98
N GLY A 1010 17.12 -31.97 -20.03
CA GLY A 1010 17.31 -31.57 -21.42
C GLY A 1010 16.27 -30.60 -21.99
N ASN A 1011 15.14 -30.42 -21.29
CA ASN A 1011 14.05 -29.52 -21.68
C ASN A 1011 13.90 -28.30 -20.75
N GLU A 1012 14.82 -28.14 -19.79
CA GLU A 1012 14.85 -26.97 -18.89
C GLU A 1012 15.33 -25.72 -19.60
N ALA A 1013 14.82 -24.56 -19.17
CA ALA A 1013 15.05 -23.25 -19.78
C ALA A 1013 14.61 -23.13 -21.26
N VAL A 1014 14.17 -24.23 -21.88
CA VAL A 1014 13.74 -24.30 -23.28
C VAL A 1014 12.23 -24.57 -23.39
N LEU A 1015 11.72 -25.65 -22.76
CA LEU A 1015 10.29 -25.99 -22.75
C LEU A 1015 9.65 -25.74 -21.38
N PHE A 1016 10.41 -26.04 -20.31
CA PHE A 1016 9.99 -25.91 -18.92
C PHE A 1016 10.91 -24.96 -18.17
N THR A 1017 10.40 -24.32 -17.12
CA THR A 1017 11.19 -23.45 -16.25
C THR A 1017 12.38 -24.22 -15.66
N SER A 1018 13.53 -23.57 -15.54
CA SER A 1018 14.67 -24.14 -14.80
C SER A 1018 14.24 -24.52 -13.40
N ARG A 1019 14.65 -25.69 -12.94
CA ARG A 1019 14.48 -26.06 -11.54
C ARG A 1019 15.44 -25.22 -10.70
N GLN A 1020 14.94 -24.60 -9.65
CA GLN A 1020 15.82 -24.05 -8.64
C GLN A 1020 16.46 -25.22 -7.89
N THR A 1021 17.72 -25.52 -8.19
CA THR A 1021 18.52 -26.41 -7.36
C THR A 1021 18.87 -25.69 -6.07
N THR A 1022 18.11 -25.93 -5.01
CA THR A 1022 18.53 -25.62 -3.64
C THR A 1022 19.59 -26.63 -3.20
N ASP A 1023 20.75 -26.64 -3.86
CA ASP A 1023 21.93 -27.38 -3.38
C ASP A 1023 22.52 -26.60 -2.21
N CYS A 1024 22.52 -27.17 -1.01
CA CYS A 1024 23.05 -26.50 0.18
C CYS A 1024 24.59 -26.49 0.24
N CYS A 1025 25.30 -27.24 -0.61
CA CYS A 1025 26.72 -27.53 -0.42
C CYS A 1025 27.47 -27.87 -1.73
N THR A 1026 27.73 -26.91 -2.63
CA THR A 1026 29.06 -26.68 -3.24
C THR A 1026 29.10 -25.46 -4.19
N PRO A 1027 30.24 -24.73 -4.25
CA PRO A 1027 30.51 -23.72 -5.27
C PRO A 1027 31.30 -24.33 -6.44
N SER A 1028 30.79 -24.28 -7.67
CA SER A 1028 31.64 -24.43 -8.86
C SER A 1028 31.20 -23.53 -10.02
N THR A 1029 32.11 -22.60 -10.33
CA THR A 1029 32.29 -21.79 -11.54
C THR A 1029 32.14 -22.64 -12.84
N THR A 1030 31.40 -22.29 -13.88
CA THR A 1030 31.63 -21.25 -14.92
C THR A 1030 30.47 -21.29 -15.95
N PRO A 1031 30.30 -20.27 -16.81
CA PRO A 1031 29.01 -19.82 -17.33
C PRO A 1031 28.62 -20.42 -18.69
N TRP A 1032 27.32 -20.54 -18.94
CA TRP A 1032 26.77 -20.49 -20.29
C TRP A 1032 25.49 -19.63 -20.29
N MET A 1033 25.63 -18.38 -20.71
CA MET A 1033 24.56 -17.64 -21.38
C MET A 1033 24.47 -18.14 -22.83
N PRO A 1034 23.31 -18.01 -23.51
CA PRO A 1034 22.95 -16.72 -24.10
C PRO A 1034 21.64 -16.15 -23.54
N THR A 1035 21.75 -14.88 -23.17
CA THR A 1035 20.78 -13.79 -23.35
C THR A 1035 19.49 -14.14 -24.12
N GLY A 1036 18.36 -13.89 -23.47
CA GLY A 1036 17.03 -13.90 -24.08
C GLY A 1036 15.98 -13.39 -23.11
N THR A 1037 15.85 -12.06 -23.05
CA THR A 1037 14.64 -11.29 -22.67
C THR A 1037 13.68 -11.91 -21.64
N ARG A 1038 13.69 -11.34 -20.43
CA ARG A 1038 12.48 -10.86 -19.76
C ARG A 1038 12.78 -9.52 -19.10
#